data_AF-A0A6I2UWQ9-F1
#
_entry.id   AF-A0A6I2UWQ9-F1
#
_cell.length_a   1.000
_cell.length_b   1.000
_cell.length_c   1.000
_cell.angle_alpha   90.00
_cell.angle_beta   90.00
_cell.angle_gamma   90.00
#
_symmetry.space_group_name_H-M   'P 1'
#
loop_
_entity.id
_entity.type
_entity.pdbx_description
1 polymer ?
#
loop_
_entity_poly.entity_id
_entity_poly.type
_entity_poly.pdbx_seq_one_letter_code
_entity_poly.pdbx_strand_id
1 'polypeptide(L)'
;MNKKLLQRVIPMTLSLSLLLPAAGVIEAGAAQPAVRQTWEFAQGAQDWGYVGKWAYKGKPAVQYDKSVGKGAIRVDVDFSPTADKDWSEVKLGDAAVTKEKPMALKGYNRLSYDLYYQPAQLSKGTLKTKVYMKDEGGHEVQSFLEIERAGAVDAGDGLKKVHVSVPFDPADIQASLLNLSLVGSSTDYKGPLYVDNICLDFDDGYVVRTVWPVKQEKVKEKALKIPSVVQLTDPAAIDNAAKLYAYMKAMADTDYVLYGHMNDLLMHAGPGDSDTYGLVRDYPAVMPIDAMTLAGSNTEYQNHEPAPGALPAVTGKAAIQRAVELSVRVHRKGAIVSLSAHMPNFAQVAEKGKTADGYDYSGFTSVVTAGDVVRRVMPGGDLNEVFTGYLDKIADYGLALQKQGIPVLFRPYHENNGSWFWWGAAHCSASEFKNLFRYTEEYLRDVRGVHNFLYVYSPNGPFVDEDDYMTRYPGDAFVDIPGFDMYQEKPQKKDGWMDSFSQNMDIVQSFAEHHNKLTTVPEAGILCGKDTLGRTGAQRKDWFLEALDVLSRHKMSYFSTWSNFNADVFDQPYMVDKKRGHEMADGFTRFYNDPRSVFAGQMIDYTKWKVSGAPVQKAYAYILTPSSNSRVCEPAEIRAKAAGTYKEIRFALRGAKGELVAELPAQNVSPGIYQAAITKDLLNRIGQTVGTVEVLQDGRPADRLKVFFNMPFVKAPAEEVDTFESYYGDNEMLKGAYSTNCGPGCSIMPALTVKPDERQGEGHGLDFHYKLVKGGWAGVIKSMGADWSSYDAVQFWLKPDGRGQRFLIQINTDGEDFEVNLTDLAGTTAPQLVTIPFSRFQGKNGGQFNPAHIQHVAFYCNTIGEDPVDSHFYIDNVKAVNSAR
;
A
#
# COMPACT_ATOMS: atom_id res chain seq x y z
N MET A 1 -38.46 31.49 -0.25
CA MET A 1 -38.52 32.92 0.15
C MET A 1 -38.53 33.77 -1.12
N ASN A 2 -39.51 34.67 -1.28
CA ASN A 2 -39.43 35.73 -2.29
C ASN A 2 -39.91 37.04 -1.67
N LYS A 3 -38.98 37.98 -1.50
CA LYS A 3 -39.23 39.41 -1.41
C LYS A 3 -38.04 40.11 -2.07
N LYS A 4 -38.13 40.26 -3.39
CA LYS A 4 -37.44 41.32 -4.14
C LYS A 4 -38.04 42.67 -3.75
N LEU A 5 -37.20 43.71 -3.63
CA LEU A 5 -37.15 44.91 -4.51
C LEU A 5 -36.32 46.01 -3.81
N LEU A 6 -35.20 46.44 -4.37
CA LEU A 6 -35.09 47.69 -5.15
C LEU A 6 -33.65 48.02 -5.54
N GLN A 7 -33.49 48.27 -6.84
CA GLN A 7 -32.30 48.75 -7.54
C GLN A 7 -32.09 50.26 -7.33
N ARG A 8 -30.86 50.78 -7.54
CA ARG A 8 -30.57 51.83 -8.54
C ARG A 8 -29.09 52.29 -8.61
N VAL A 9 -28.58 52.34 -9.86
CA VAL A 9 -27.60 53.27 -10.48
C VAL A 9 -26.10 52.86 -10.58
N ILE A 10 -25.60 52.97 -11.83
CA ILE A 10 -24.26 52.78 -12.45
C ILE A 10 -23.68 54.22 -12.69
N PRO A 11 -22.35 54.56 -12.67
CA PRO A 11 -21.40 54.24 -13.78
C PRO A 11 -19.87 54.13 -13.51
N MET A 12 -19.20 53.62 -14.56
CA MET A 12 -17.75 53.47 -14.85
C MET A 12 -16.82 54.60 -14.37
N THR A 13 -15.56 54.28 -14.01
CA THR A 13 -14.32 54.52 -14.80
C THR A 13 -13.01 54.27 -14.01
N LEU A 14 -12.04 53.70 -14.75
CA LEU A 14 -10.56 53.67 -14.66
C LEU A 14 -9.74 54.02 -13.39
N SER A 15 -8.71 53.16 -13.22
CA SER A 15 -7.27 53.44 -13.01
C SER A 15 -6.63 53.31 -11.62
N LEU A 16 -5.62 52.41 -11.62
CA LEU A 16 -4.32 52.42 -10.95
C LEU A 16 -4.19 52.46 -9.41
N SER A 17 -3.59 51.38 -8.92
CA SER A 17 -2.61 51.29 -7.82
C SER A 17 -3.01 51.84 -6.45
N LEU A 18 -3.31 50.91 -5.53
CA LEU A 18 -2.99 51.06 -4.10
C LEU A 18 -2.78 49.68 -3.49
N LEU A 19 -1.56 49.47 -3.00
CA LEU A 19 -1.23 48.48 -1.98
C LEU A 19 -2.25 48.55 -0.84
N LEU A 20 -2.70 47.40 -0.34
CA LEU A 20 -3.18 47.16 1.03
C LEU A 20 -3.63 45.69 1.16
N PRO A 21 -3.66 45.16 2.39
CA PRO A 21 -2.58 44.48 3.10
C PRO A 21 -2.71 42.95 2.98
N ALA A 22 -1.67 42.23 3.43
CA ALA A 22 -1.77 40.80 3.70
C ALA A 22 -3.04 40.52 4.52
N ALA A 23 -4.01 39.83 3.90
CA ALA A 23 -5.16 39.32 4.62
C ALA A 23 -4.61 38.37 5.68
N GLY A 24 -4.84 38.74 6.95
CA GLY A 24 -4.48 37.94 8.09
C GLY A 24 -5.02 36.52 7.89
N VAL A 25 -4.10 35.57 7.93
CA VAL A 25 -4.40 34.16 8.08
C VAL A 25 -5.23 34.05 9.36
N ILE A 26 -6.51 33.75 9.22
CA ILE A 26 -7.28 33.23 10.35
C ILE A 26 -6.76 31.80 10.50
N GLU A 27 -5.80 31.64 11.41
CA GLU A 27 -5.36 30.31 11.86
C GLU A 27 -6.61 29.57 12.36
N ALA A 28 -6.92 28.44 11.73
CA ALA A 28 -7.78 27.45 12.34
C ALA A 28 -7.13 27.08 13.68
N GLY A 29 -7.76 27.49 14.78
CA GLY A 29 -7.15 27.43 16.11
C GLY A 29 -6.83 26.00 16.51
N ALA A 30 -5.57 25.59 16.35
CA ALA A 30 -5.02 24.47 17.10
C ALA A 30 -5.26 24.76 18.59
N ALA A 31 -5.80 23.79 19.32
CA ALA A 31 -5.98 23.92 20.76
C ALA A 31 -4.64 24.34 21.38
N GLN A 32 -4.63 25.50 22.05
CA GLN A 32 -3.40 26.05 22.61
C GLN A 32 -2.90 25.08 23.70
N PRO A 33 -1.63 24.65 23.67
CA PRO A 33 -1.09 23.72 24.67
C PRO A 33 -1.28 24.29 26.07
N ALA A 34 -1.68 23.43 27.01
CA ALA A 34 -1.90 23.84 28.38
C ALA A 34 -0.56 24.17 29.09
N VAL A 35 -0.65 24.96 30.17
CA VAL A 35 0.53 25.29 30.99
C VAL A 35 1.00 24.02 31.69
N ARG A 36 2.22 23.57 31.36
CA ARG A 36 2.87 22.41 32.00
C ARG A 36 2.68 22.41 33.53
N GLN A 37 2.19 21.30 34.07
CA GLN A 37 2.12 21.05 35.51
C GLN A 37 3.24 20.09 35.93
N THR A 38 3.91 20.39 37.03
CA THR A 38 5.08 19.61 37.47
C THR A 38 5.08 19.45 39.00
N TRP A 39 5.38 18.23 39.45
CA TRP A 39 5.59 17.85 40.83
C TRP A 39 7.03 17.30 40.99
N GLU A 40 7.94 18.12 41.53
CA GLU A 40 9.38 17.80 41.70
C GLU A 40 9.72 17.28 43.11
N PHE A 41 8.72 17.16 43.99
CA PHE A 41 8.79 16.65 45.38
C PHE A 41 9.91 17.20 46.29
N ALA A 42 10.58 18.30 45.94
CA ALA A 42 11.66 18.90 46.73
C ALA A 42 11.23 19.39 48.12
N GLN A 43 9.93 19.54 48.34
CA GLN A 43 9.32 20.03 49.58
C GLN A 43 8.26 19.06 50.13
N GLY A 44 8.44 17.75 49.91
CA GLY A 44 7.51 16.70 50.36
C GLY A 44 6.67 16.11 49.21
N ALA A 45 5.70 15.26 49.55
CA ALA A 45 4.94 14.47 48.57
C ALA A 45 3.89 15.26 47.75
N GLN A 46 3.65 16.55 48.04
CA GLN A 46 2.77 17.44 47.24
C GLN A 46 1.40 16.80 46.90
N ASP A 47 0.67 16.33 47.92
CA ASP A 47 -0.64 15.66 47.81
C ASP A 47 -0.66 14.30 47.09
N TRP A 48 0.47 13.83 46.55
CA TRP A 48 0.58 12.49 45.99
C TRP A 48 0.72 11.42 47.07
N GLY A 49 -0.05 10.34 46.92
CA GLY A 49 -0.01 9.21 47.85
C GLY A 49 -0.65 7.93 47.32
N TYR A 50 -0.73 6.92 48.18
CA TYR A 50 -1.37 5.65 47.84
C TYR A 50 -2.89 5.81 47.72
N VAL A 51 -3.44 5.44 46.55
CA VAL A 51 -4.89 5.54 46.28
C VAL A 51 -5.55 4.21 45.95
N GLY A 52 -4.78 3.13 45.79
CA GLY A 52 -5.35 1.80 45.60
C GLY A 52 -4.42 0.78 44.99
N LYS A 53 -4.96 -0.41 44.72
CA LYS A 53 -4.24 -1.52 44.08
C LYS A 53 -5.17 -2.40 43.28
N TRP A 54 -4.63 -3.14 42.31
CA TRP A 54 -5.36 -4.14 41.52
C TRP A 54 -4.50 -5.38 41.29
N ALA A 55 -5.07 -6.57 41.53
CA ALA A 55 -4.40 -7.88 41.52
C ALA A 55 -3.21 -8.06 42.50
N TYR A 56 -2.58 -6.98 42.97
CA TYR A 56 -1.47 -6.97 43.91
C TYR A 56 -1.85 -7.56 45.27
N LYS A 57 -1.12 -8.60 45.69
CA LYS A 57 -1.40 -9.35 46.92
C LYS A 57 -0.73 -8.77 48.17
N GLY A 58 0.33 -7.96 48.02
CA GLY A 58 1.02 -7.32 49.14
C GLY A 58 0.26 -6.12 49.74
N LYS A 59 0.86 -5.52 50.77
CA LYS A 59 0.48 -4.20 51.32
C LYS A 59 1.59 -3.22 50.95
N PRO A 60 1.42 -2.36 49.93
CA PRO A 60 2.48 -1.45 49.54
C PRO A 60 2.64 -0.38 50.62
N ALA A 61 3.88 0.05 50.88
CA ALA A 61 4.16 1.20 51.72
C ALA A 61 4.53 2.38 50.82
N VAL A 62 3.81 3.49 50.95
CA VAL A 62 4.05 4.71 50.17
C VAL A 62 4.42 5.84 51.13
N GLN A 63 5.59 6.44 50.92
CA GLN A 63 6.10 7.50 51.78
C GLN A 63 6.99 8.46 51.00
N TYR A 64 7.14 9.68 51.51
CA TYR A 64 8.13 10.63 51.01
C TYR A 64 9.55 10.20 51.43
N ASP A 65 10.50 10.25 50.51
CA ASP A 65 11.91 9.95 50.77
C ASP A 65 12.81 11.03 50.17
N LYS A 66 13.64 11.64 51.02
CA LYS A 66 14.57 12.72 50.62
C LYS A 66 15.93 12.21 50.14
N SER A 67 16.17 10.91 50.18
CA SER A 67 17.47 10.31 49.83
C SER A 67 17.69 10.16 48.32
N VAL A 68 16.62 10.27 47.52
CA VAL A 68 16.64 10.14 46.06
C VAL A 68 16.26 11.47 45.42
N GLY A 69 17.05 11.92 44.44
CA GLY A 69 16.80 13.19 43.73
C GLY A 69 16.84 14.39 44.67
N LYS A 70 15.87 15.32 44.51
CA LYS A 70 15.63 16.41 45.49
C LYS A 70 14.60 16.01 46.57
N GLY A 71 14.05 14.81 46.46
CA GLY A 71 12.87 14.31 47.15
C GLY A 71 12.06 13.46 46.17
N ALA A 72 11.55 12.30 46.60
CA ALA A 72 10.78 11.39 45.74
C ALA A 72 9.69 10.66 46.54
N ILE A 73 8.71 10.09 45.83
CA ILE A 73 7.73 9.17 46.42
C ILE A 73 8.33 7.76 46.38
N ARG A 74 8.65 7.21 47.55
CA ARG A 74 9.06 5.82 47.71
C ARG A 74 7.84 4.92 47.81
N VAL A 75 7.83 3.84 47.02
CA VAL A 75 6.82 2.80 46.96
C VAL A 75 7.51 1.45 47.19
N ASP A 76 7.39 0.89 48.40
CA ASP A 76 7.90 -0.45 48.68
C ASP A 76 6.90 -1.50 48.18
N VAL A 77 7.34 -2.34 47.23
CA VAL A 77 6.52 -3.35 46.56
C VAL A 77 7.12 -4.76 46.68
N ASP A 78 6.25 -5.76 46.58
CA ASP A 78 6.59 -7.19 46.47
C ASP A 78 5.65 -7.84 45.45
N PHE A 79 6.09 -7.86 44.19
CA PHE A 79 5.34 -8.45 43.08
C PHE A 79 5.49 -9.97 42.99
N SER A 80 6.40 -10.57 43.76
CA SER A 80 6.68 -12.01 43.74
C SER A 80 5.45 -12.92 43.94
N PRO A 81 4.43 -12.57 44.76
CA PRO A 81 3.22 -13.40 44.88
C PRO A 81 2.31 -13.38 43.64
N THR A 82 2.62 -12.53 42.68
CA THR A 82 1.89 -12.35 41.41
C THR A 82 2.83 -12.44 40.20
N ALA A 83 4.00 -13.08 40.36
CA ALA A 83 5.01 -13.19 39.30
C ALA A 83 4.59 -14.06 38.10
N ASP A 84 3.46 -14.76 38.21
CA ASP A 84 2.78 -15.49 37.11
C ASP A 84 1.78 -14.61 36.36
N LYS A 85 1.41 -13.43 36.88
CA LYS A 85 0.45 -12.51 36.26
C LYS A 85 1.19 -11.47 35.43
N ASP A 86 0.64 -11.17 34.26
CA ASP A 86 1.09 -10.10 33.38
C ASP A 86 0.67 -8.69 33.86
N TRP A 87 -0.15 -8.61 34.92
CA TRP A 87 -0.60 -7.37 35.54
C TRP A 87 -0.79 -7.46 37.06
N SER A 88 -0.02 -6.68 37.82
CA SER A 88 -0.12 -6.51 39.27
C SER A 88 0.18 -5.06 39.63
N GLU A 89 -0.80 -4.31 40.16
CA GLU A 89 -0.80 -2.85 40.12
C GLU A 89 -0.88 -2.20 41.51
N VAL A 90 -0.05 -1.19 41.73
CA VAL A 90 -0.09 -0.26 42.86
C VAL A 90 -0.31 1.15 42.32
N LYS A 91 -1.31 1.88 42.86
CA LYS A 91 -1.76 3.18 42.34
C LYS A 91 -1.32 4.31 43.24
N LEU A 92 -0.63 5.28 42.66
CA LEU A 92 -0.41 6.61 43.22
C LEU A 92 -1.44 7.57 42.64
N GLY A 93 -1.85 8.57 43.40
CA GLY A 93 -2.73 9.63 42.88
C GLY A 93 -2.54 10.94 43.62
N ASP A 94 -2.89 12.02 42.95
CA ASP A 94 -2.89 13.38 43.50
C ASP A 94 -4.21 13.62 44.27
N ALA A 95 -4.12 13.72 45.59
CA ALA A 95 -5.28 13.96 46.45
C ALA A 95 -5.89 15.37 46.29
N ALA A 96 -5.21 16.31 45.63
CA ALA A 96 -5.75 17.62 45.30
C ALA A 96 -6.70 17.61 44.10
N VAL A 97 -6.67 16.55 43.27
CA VAL A 97 -7.58 16.36 42.14
C VAL A 97 -8.79 15.55 42.61
N THR A 98 -9.89 16.24 42.88
CA THR A 98 -11.13 15.64 43.39
C THR A 98 -12.34 16.10 42.59
N LYS A 99 -13.53 15.60 42.96
CA LYS A 99 -14.81 16.06 42.41
C LYS A 99 -15.07 17.54 42.69
N GLU A 100 -14.70 18.00 43.88
CA GLU A 100 -14.88 19.37 44.33
C GLU A 100 -13.82 20.32 43.75
N LYS A 101 -12.68 19.77 43.33
CA LYS A 101 -11.58 20.52 42.70
C LYS A 101 -11.04 19.75 41.50
N PRO A 102 -11.81 19.68 40.39
CA PRO A 102 -11.39 18.93 39.22
C PRO A 102 -10.29 19.67 38.46
N MET A 103 -9.47 18.90 37.74
CA MET A 103 -8.41 19.40 36.87
C MET A 103 -8.87 19.40 35.42
N ALA A 104 -8.76 20.54 34.75
CA ALA A 104 -9.00 20.60 33.31
C ALA A 104 -7.89 19.85 32.55
N LEU A 105 -8.27 18.83 31.78
CA LEU A 105 -7.33 18.03 30.98
C LEU A 105 -7.09 18.59 29.57
N LYS A 106 -7.91 19.57 29.15
CA LYS A 106 -7.78 20.22 27.85
C LYS A 106 -6.37 20.76 27.63
N GLY A 107 -5.76 20.36 26.51
CA GLY A 107 -4.42 20.82 26.13
C GLY A 107 -3.27 20.03 26.73
N TYR A 108 -3.53 18.89 27.37
CA TYR A 108 -2.52 17.89 27.76
C TYR A 108 -2.73 16.60 26.97
N ASN A 109 -1.64 15.87 26.73
CA ASN A 109 -1.68 14.54 26.10
C ASN A 109 -0.53 13.61 26.58
N ARG A 110 0.23 14.03 27.59
CA ARG A 110 1.39 13.28 28.09
C ARG A 110 1.56 13.49 29.58
N LEU A 111 1.83 12.39 30.29
CA LEU A 111 2.33 12.41 31.66
C LEU A 111 3.70 11.72 31.70
N SER A 112 4.72 12.44 32.14
CA SER A 112 6.08 11.92 32.29
C SER A 112 6.54 11.94 33.74
N TYR A 113 7.47 11.08 34.12
CA TYR A 113 8.08 11.05 35.46
C TYR A 113 9.42 10.32 35.44
N ASP A 114 10.26 10.55 36.44
CA ASP A 114 11.46 9.77 36.68
C ASP A 114 11.15 8.58 37.59
N LEU A 115 11.48 7.37 37.14
CA LEU A 115 11.42 6.14 37.93
C LEU A 115 12.83 5.72 38.35
N TYR A 116 13.01 5.48 39.65
CA TYR A 116 14.20 4.85 40.19
C TYR A 116 13.87 3.45 40.69
N TYR A 117 14.70 2.48 40.32
CA TYR A 117 14.51 1.07 40.69
C TYR A 117 15.87 0.40 40.91
N GLN A 118 15.89 -0.73 41.62
CA GLN A 118 17.09 -1.53 41.84
C GLN A 118 17.14 -2.70 40.84
N PRO A 119 18.05 -2.69 39.85
CA PRO A 119 18.11 -3.78 38.86
C PRO A 119 18.32 -5.16 39.48
N ALA A 120 19.06 -5.22 40.59
CA ALA A 120 19.33 -6.47 41.31
C ALA A 120 18.07 -7.15 41.88
N GLN A 121 16.98 -6.40 42.05
CA GLN A 121 15.69 -6.93 42.52
C GLN A 121 14.79 -7.39 41.38
N LEU A 122 15.20 -7.22 40.11
CA LEU A 122 14.43 -7.60 38.93
C LEU A 122 15.05 -8.80 38.23
N SER A 123 14.96 -9.99 38.83
CA SER A 123 15.49 -11.22 38.21
C SER A 123 14.58 -11.79 37.12
N LYS A 124 13.29 -11.47 37.15
CA LYS A 124 12.30 -11.94 36.17
C LYS A 124 11.32 -10.83 35.79
N GLY A 125 10.82 -10.91 34.56
CA GLY A 125 9.74 -10.07 34.07
C GLY A 125 10.14 -8.61 33.86
N THR A 126 9.14 -7.73 33.88
CA THR A 126 9.31 -6.31 33.56
C THR A 126 8.39 -5.44 34.42
N LEU A 127 8.62 -4.13 34.37
CA LEU A 127 7.78 -3.12 34.99
C LEU A 127 6.99 -2.39 33.89
N LYS A 128 5.71 -2.19 34.15
CA LYS A 128 4.80 -1.38 33.34
C LYS A 128 4.35 -0.16 34.16
N THR A 129 3.76 0.80 33.47
CA THR A 129 3.12 1.98 34.07
C THR A 129 1.74 2.18 33.48
N LYS A 130 0.84 2.81 34.25
CA LYS A 130 -0.49 3.21 33.76
C LYS A 130 -0.83 4.60 34.26
N VAL A 131 -1.28 5.46 33.35
CA VAL A 131 -1.94 6.73 33.67
C VAL A 131 -3.45 6.51 33.56
N TYR A 132 -4.20 6.99 34.55
CA TYR A 132 -5.66 6.88 34.57
C TYR A 132 -6.29 8.14 35.17
N MET A 133 -7.16 8.78 34.40
CA MET A 133 -7.91 9.97 34.76
C MET A 133 -9.39 9.75 34.44
N LYS A 134 -10.27 10.38 35.21
CA LYS A 134 -11.71 10.21 35.02
C LYS A 134 -12.50 11.42 35.48
N ASP A 135 -13.53 11.81 34.73
CA ASP A 135 -14.48 12.84 35.13
C ASP A 135 -15.68 12.28 35.91
N GLU A 136 -16.56 13.15 36.39
CA GLU A 136 -17.78 12.71 37.09
C GLU A 136 -18.83 12.07 36.18
N GLY A 137 -18.80 12.39 34.87
CA GLY A 137 -19.70 11.83 33.86
C GLY A 137 -19.37 10.39 33.49
N GLY A 138 -18.21 9.88 33.93
CA GLY A 138 -17.77 8.52 33.67
C GLY A 138 -16.80 8.41 32.49
N HIS A 139 -16.39 9.51 31.87
CA HIS A 139 -15.41 9.50 30.79
C HIS A 139 -14.02 9.22 31.36
N GLU A 140 -13.35 8.21 30.81
CA GLU A 140 -12.06 7.74 31.28
C GLU A 140 -10.98 8.05 30.23
N VAL A 141 -9.86 8.59 30.69
CA VAL A 141 -8.63 8.73 29.89
C VAL A 141 -7.59 7.85 30.53
N GLN A 142 -7.13 6.85 29.79
CA GLN A 142 -6.14 5.90 30.32
C GLN A 142 -5.14 5.49 29.26
N SER A 143 -3.91 5.27 29.69
CA SER A 143 -2.84 4.76 28.84
C SER A 143 -1.87 3.95 29.69
N PHE A 144 -1.23 2.94 29.10
CA PHE A 144 -0.25 2.12 29.78
C PHE A 144 0.82 1.62 28.80
N LEU A 145 2.02 1.41 29.31
CA LEU A 145 3.15 0.90 28.53
C LEU A 145 4.13 0.12 29.40
N GLU A 146 4.96 -0.70 28.76
CA GLU A 146 6.14 -1.28 29.40
C GLU A 146 7.25 -0.24 29.50
N ILE A 147 7.93 -0.19 30.65
CA ILE A 147 8.97 0.81 30.92
C ILE A 147 10.26 0.37 30.23
N GLU A 148 10.72 1.16 29.25
CA GLU A 148 11.97 0.90 28.53
C GLU A 148 13.20 1.26 29.38
N ARG A 149 14.00 0.26 29.73
CA ARG A 149 15.13 0.40 30.66
C ARG A 149 16.51 0.49 29.98
N ALA A 150 16.57 0.37 28.66
CA ALA A 150 17.83 0.36 27.91
C ALA A 150 18.64 1.67 28.04
N GLY A 151 17.96 2.79 28.31
CA GLY A 151 18.56 4.11 28.55
C GLY A 151 18.73 4.49 30.03
N ALA A 152 18.57 3.55 30.97
CA ALA A 152 18.59 3.88 32.39
C ALA A 152 19.98 4.34 32.85
N VAL A 153 20.04 5.50 33.50
CA VAL A 153 21.27 6.11 34.00
C VAL A 153 21.56 5.64 35.42
N ASP A 154 22.84 5.59 35.79
CA ASP A 154 23.24 5.31 37.17
C ASP A 154 22.80 6.43 38.11
N ALA A 155 22.16 6.06 39.22
CA ALA A 155 21.65 7.00 40.22
C ALA A 155 22.35 6.83 41.59
N GLY A 156 23.36 5.97 41.68
CA GLY A 156 24.05 5.66 42.94
C GLY A 156 23.29 4.65 43.80
N ASP A 157 23.95 4.11 44.82
CA ASP A 157 23.36 3.16 45.80
C ASP A 157 22.66 1.93 45.19
N GLY A 158 23.13 1.49 44.02
CA GLY A 158 22.56 0.37 43.27
C GLY A 158 21.24 0.70 42.54
N LEU A 159 20.81 1.96 42.53
CA LEU A 159 19.63 2.43 41.80
C LEU A 159 19.98 2.79 40.34
N LYS A 160 19.02 2.53 39.46
CA LYS A 160 18.98 3.07 38.10
C LYS A 160 17.79 4.00 37.96
N LYS A 161 17.99 5.10 37.23
CA LYS A 161 16.95 6.07 36.90
C LYS A 161 16.56 5.95 35.42
N VAL A 162 15.27 5.92 35.14
CA VAL A 162 14.71 6.02 33.80
C VAL A 162 13.68 7.14 33.76
N HIS A 163 13.71 7.95 32.70
CA HIS A 163 12.64 8.91 32.42
C HIS A 163 11.53 8.19 31.66
N VAL A 164 10.33 8.17 32.23
CA VAL A 164 9.16 7.49 31.68
C VAL A 164 8.21 8.54 31.12
N SER A 165 7.71 8.34 29.91
CA SER A 165 6.79 9.26 29.23
C SER A 165 5.60 8.48 28.71
N VAL A 166 4.41 8.73 29.25
CA VAL A 166 3.17 8.03 28.91
C VAL A 166 2.26 8.96 28.12
N PRO A 167 2.17 8.82 26.79
CA PRO A 167 1.19 9.55 26.00
C PRO A 167 -0.22 9.01 26.29
N PHE A 168 -1.23 9.86 26.20
CA PHE A 168 -2.64 9.50 26.30
C PHE A 168 -3.47 10.31 25.30
N ASP A 169 -4.63 9.78 24.92
CA ASP A 169 -5.51 10.46 23.97
C ASP A 169 -5.96 11.82 24.53
N PRO A 170 -5.82 12.93 23.78
CA PRO A 170 -6.29 14.24 24.21
C PRO A 170 -7.78 14.21 24.55
N ALA A 171 -8.17 14.80 25.67
CA ALA A 171 -9.56 14.88 26.09
C ALA A 171 -9.89 16.24 26.70
N ASP A 172 -11.08 16.77 26.38
CA ASP A 172 -11.62 17.99 26.98
C ASP A 172 -12.54 17.62 28.15
N ILE A 173 -11.94 17.12 29.24
CA ILE A 173 -12.67 16.71 30.45
C ILE A 173 -12.20 17.48 31.70
N GLN A 174 -13.07 17.52 32.70
CA GLN A 174 -12.76 17.96 34.06
C GLN A 174 -12.45 16.72 34.90
N ALA A 175 -11.18 16.33 34.93
CA ALA A 175 -10.74 15.14 35.64
C ALA A 175 -10.94 15.32 37.15
N SER A 176 -11.74 14.44 37.74
CA SER A 176 -12.02 14.36 39.18
C SER A 176 -11.08 13.41 39.92
N LEU A 177 -10.19 12.73 39.19
CA LEU A 177 -9.08 11.94 39.73
C LEU A 177 -7.92 11.90 38.72
N LEU A 178 -6.69 11.82 39.24
CA LEU A 178 -5.46 11.60 38.48
C LEU A 178 -4.63 10.51 39.17
N ASN A 179 -4.47 9.36 38.51
CA ASN A 179 -3.71 8.23 39.00
C ASN A 179 -2.51 7.91 38.10
N LEU A 180 -1.37 7.66 38.73
CA LEU A 180 -0.17 7.04 38.14
C LEU A 180 0.08 5.70 38.83
N SER A 181 0.05 4.61 38.08
CA SER A 181 0.24 3.28 38.61
C SER A 181 1.60 2.69 38.26
N LEU A 182 2.20 2.00 39.21
CA LEU A 182 3.36 1.15 39.04
C LEU A 182 2.89 -0.31 38.94
N VAL A 183 3.26 -1.00 37.86
CA VAL A 183 2.71 -2.31 37.52
C VAL A 183 3.83 -3.33 37.37
N GLY A 184 3.76 -4.41 38.15
CA GLY A 184 4.57 -5.60 37.91
C GLY A 184 3.95 -6.46 36.81
N SER A 185 4.75 -6.86 35.82
CA SER A 185 4.33 -7.74 34.71
C SER A 185 5.23 -8.96 34.65
N SER A 186 4.67 -10.11 35.04
CA SER A 186 5.34 -11.42 35.14
C SER A 186 6.65 -11.36 35.91
N THR A 187 6.70 -10.48 36.93
CA THR A 187 7.93 -10.08 37.61
C THR A 187 7.93 -10.48 39.08
N ASP A 188 9.13 -10.80 39.57
CA ASP A 188 9.42 -11.07 40.97
C ASP A 188 9.92 -9.84 41.73
N TYR A 189 9.85 -8.64 41.13
CA TYR A 189 10.42 -7.43 41.72
C TYR A 189 9.95 -7.20 43.16
N LYS A 190 10.91 -7.15 44.07
CA LYS A 190 10.69 -6.92 45.49
C LYS A 190 11.67 -5.89 46.01
N GLY A 191 11.17 -4.73 46.39
CA GLY A 191 12.00 -3.64 46.88
C GLY A 191 11.37 -2.28 46.65
N PRO A 192 12.12 -1.20 46.94
CA PRO A 192 11.64 0.15 46.72
C PRO A 192 11.62 0.49 45.23
N LEU A 193 10.57 1.20 44.81
CA LEU A 193 10.51 2.00 43.60
C LEU A 193 10.39 3.47 44.02
N TYR A 194 11.05 4.39 43.33
CA TYR A 194 10.90 5.82 43.60
C TYR A 194 10.37 6.55 42.38
N VAL A 195 9.38 7.41 42.59
CA VAL A 195 8.78 8.27 41.56
C VAL A 195 9.13 9.72 41.89
N ASP A 196 9.74 10.42 40.93
CA ASP A 196 10.09 11.83 41.02
C ASP A 196 9.70 12.57 39.72
N ASN A 197 9.67 13.90 39.74
CA ASN A 197 9.48 14.77 38.57
C ASN A 197 8.24 14.42 37.73
N ILE A 198 7.10 14.14 38.38
CA ILE A 198 5.84 13.93 37.64
C ILE A 198 5.53 15.22 36.89
N CYS A 199 5.17 15.11 35.63
CA CYS A 199 4.90 16.26 34.77
C CYS A 199 3.74 15.92 33.83
N LEU A 200 2.68 16.72 33.89
CA LEU A 200 1.57 16.68 32.94
C LEU A 200 1.78 17.81 31.93
N ASP A 201 1.96 17.46 30.66
CA ASP A 201 2.22 18.44 29.60
C ASP A 201 1.64 18.03 28.24
N PHE A 202 2.01 18.79 27.22
CA PHE A 202 1.63 18.58 25.84
C PHE A 202 2.86 18.25 24.99
N ASP A 203 2.74 17.20 24.19
CA ASP A 203 3.67 16.84 23.13
C ASP A 203 2.96 16.96 21.78
N ASP A 204 3.41 17.88 20.93
CA ASP A 204 2.90 17.98 19.56
C ASP A 204 3.55 16.94 18.62
N GLY A 205 4.53 16.16 19.10
CA GLY A 205 5.25 15.14 18.35
C GLY A 205 6.36 15.69 17.44
N TYR A 206 6.57 17.00 17.38
CA TYR A 206 7.58 17.62 16.51
C TYR A 206 8.91 17.87 17.21
N VAL A 207 10.00 17.49 16.56
CA VAL A 207 11.36 17.62 17.08
C VAL A 207 12.07 18.84 16.51
N VAL A 208 13.06 19.35 17.25
CA VAL A 208 13.97 20.37 16.72
C VAL A 208 14.93 19.71 15.72
N ARG A 209 14.99 20.23 14.50
CA ARG A 209 15.96 19.78 13.50
C ARG A 209 17.39 20.08 13.97
N THR A 210 18.29 19.13 13.76
CA THR A 210 19.71 19.28 14.06
C THR A 210 20.57 19.21 12.79
N VAL A 211 20.02 18.72 11.69
CA VAL A 211 20.67 18.64 10.38
C VAL A 211 20.07 19.70 9.45
N TRP A 212 20.92 20.37 8.67
CA TRP A 212 20.53 21.43 7.73
C TRP A 212 20.83 21.02 6.29
N PRO A 213 20.01 21.43 5.31
CA PRO A 213 20.30 21.15 3.90
C PRO A 213 21.55 21.92 3.50
N VAL A 214 22.44 21.26 2.76
CA VAL A 214 23.59 21.90 2.15
C VAL A 214 23.36 22.07 0.66
N LYS A 215 23.89 23.14 0.08
CA LYS A 215 23.76 23.40 -1.36
C LYS A 215 24.43 22.25 -2.13
N GLN A 216 23.64 21.53 -2.92
CA GLN A 216 24.13 20.45 -3.77
C GLN A 216 24.69 20.96 -5.10
N GLU A 217 25.61 20.18 -5.67
CA GLU A 217 26.10 20.37 -7.04
C GLU A 217 25.14 19.74 -8.05
N LYS A 218 25.17 20.22 -9.30
CA LYS A 218 24.44 19.56 -10.38
C LYS A 218 25.02 18.18 -10.69
N VAL A 219 24.15 17.30 -11.19
CA VAL A 219 24.55 16.02 -11.79
C VAL A 219 25.70 16.24 -12.77
N LYS A 220 26.73 15.40 -12.67
CA LYS A 220 27.92 15.51 -13.52
C LYS A 220 27.61 14.93 -14.90
N GLU A 221 27.29 15.80 -15.86
CA GLU A 221 26.96 15.39 -17.24
C GLU A 221 28.01 14.46 -17.88
N LYS A 222 29.30 14.64 -17.54
CA LYS A 222 30.39 13.76 -18.01
C LYS A 222 30.32 12.30 -17.51
N ALA A 223 29.57 12.04 -16.44
CA ALA A 223 29.34 10.69 -15.92
C ALA A 223 28.21 9.96 -16.66
N LEU A 224 27.39 10.70 -17.41
CA LEU A 224 26.20 10.16 -18.07
C LEU A 224 26.55 9.55 -19.43
N LYS A 225 26.06 8.33 -19.67
CA LYS A 225 26.14 7.67 -20.98
C LYS A 225 24.88 8.02 -21.79
N ILE A 226 24.95 9.11 -22.54
CA ILE A 226 23.79 9.63 -23.27
C ILE A 226 23.59 8.84 -24.58
N PRO A 227 22.47 8.12 -24.75
CA PRO A 227 22.19 7.44 -26.01
C PRO A 227 21.80 8.45 -27.09
N SER A 228 22.28 8.26 -28.32
CA SER A 228 21.88 9.10 -29.47
C SER A 228 20.49 8.74 -30.02
N VAL A 229 20.03 7.51 -29.77
CA VAL A 229 18.71 7.00 -30.17
C VAL A 229 18.11 6.23 -29.01
N VAL A 230 16.82 6.43 -28.74
CA VAL A 230 16.05 5.66 -27.76
C VAL A 230 14.85 4.98 -28.43
N GLN A 231 14.45 3.83 -27.88
CA GLN A 231 13.30 3.08 -28.36
C GLN A 231 12.08 3.44 -27.52
N LEU A 232 11.02 3.96 -28.16
CA LEU A 232 9.77 4.37 -27.52
C LEU A 232 8.59 3.59 -28.10
N THR A 233 7.51 3.44 -27.32
CA THR A 233 6.27 2.81 -27.78
C THR A 233 5.56 3.66 -28.82
N ASP A 234 5.63 4.98 -28.68
CA ASP A 234 5.09 5.93 -29.65
C ASP A 234 6.13 6.32 -30.72
N PRO A 235 5.99 5.87 -31.99
CA PRO A 235 6.85 6.29 -33.09
C PRO A 235 6.80 7.78 -33.41
N ALA A 236 5.73 8.47 -33.00
CA ALA A 236 5.50 9.89 -33.24
C ALA A 236 5.83 10.74 -32.00
N ALA A 237 6.42 10.16 -30.96
CA ALA A 237 6.78 10.85 -29.74
C ALA A 237 7.59 12.14 -30.02
N ILE A 238 7.26 13.22 -29.33
CA ILE A 238 7.97 14.49 -29.47
C ILE A 238 9.43 14.34 -29.01
N ASP A 239 10.34 15.13 -29.59
CA ASP A 239 11.77 15.10 -29.24
C ASP A 239 12.06 15.17 -27.74
N ASN A 240 11.31 15.97 -26.99
CA ASN A 240 11.52 16.12 -25.56
C ASN A 240 11.11 14.87 -24.74
N ALA A 241 10.18 14.04 -25.23
CA ALA A 241 9.88 12.74 -24.63
C ALA A 241 11.06 11.77 -24.83
N ALA A 242 11.62 11.71 -26.03
CA ALA A 242 12.83 10.93 -26.31
C ALA A 242 14.04 11.38 -25.48
N LYS A 243 14.24 12.69 -25.33
CA LYS A 243 15.31 13.23 -24.48
C LYS A 243 15.09 12.96 -22.99
N LEU A 244 13.84 13.03 -22.50
CA LEU A 244 13.52 12.66 -21.12
C LEU A 244 13.83 11.18 -20.87
N TYR A 245 13.40 10.30 -21.77
CA TYR A 245 13.72 8.87 -21.69
C TYR A 245 15.23 8.63 -21.66
N ALA A 246 15.98 9.28 -22.56
CA ALA A 246 17.44 9.20 -22.59
C ALA A 246 18.09 9.72 -21.30
N TYR A 247 17.58 10.81 -20.73
CA TYR A 247 18.04 11.35 -19.46
C TYR A 247 17.84 10.32 -18.34
N MET A 248 16.62 9.81 -18.18
CA MET A 248 16.31 8.82 -17.14
C MET A 248 17.13 7.54 -17.31
N LYS A 249 17.34 7.07 -18.54
CA LYS A 249 18.19 5.91 -18.83
C LYS A 249 19.64 6.16 -18.47
N ALA A 250 20.17 7.34 -18.81
CA ALA A 250 21.55 7.70 -18.48
C ALA A 250 21.76 7.89 -16.97
N MET A 251 20.74 8.35 -16.23
CA MET A 251 20.75 8.42 -14.76
C MET A 251 20.76 7.01 -14.16
N ALA A 252 19.90 6.11 -14.63
CA ALA A 252 19.82 4.73 -14.17
C ALA A 252 21.11 3.91 -14.38
N ASP A 253 21.98 4.32 -15.30
CA ASP A 253 23.31 3.72 -15.51
C ASP A 253 24.38 4.22 -14.51
N THR A 254 23.99 5.03 -13.53
CA THR A 254 24.86 5.59 -12.48
C THR A 254 24.33 5.26 -11.08
N ASP A 255 24.97 5.79 -10.03
CA ASP A 255 24.50 5.73 -8.65
C ASP A 255 23.50 6.84 -8.30
N TYR A 256 23.17 7.72 -9.25
CA TYR A 256 22.17 8.77 -9.04
C TYR A 256 20.74 8.23 -9.05
N VAL A 257 19.93 8.71 -8.11
CA VAL A 257 18.52 8.37 -7.99
C VAL A 257 17.69 9.65 -7.95
N LEU A 258 16.77 9.83 -8.89
CA LEU A 258 15.83 10.96 -8.89
C LEU A 258 14.78 10.73 -7.80
N TYR A 259 14.59 11.70 -6.90
CA TYR A 259 13.54 11.63 -5.88
C TYR A 259 12.24 12.29 -6.36
N GLY A 260 11.10 11.65 -6.08
CA GLY A 260 9.77 12.18 -6.34
C GLY A 260 8.88 12.29 -5.12
N HIS A 261 7.93 13.22 -5.18
CA HIS A 261 6.90 13.40 -4.14
C HIS A 261 5.56 13.73 -4.81
N MET A 262 4.57 12.86 -4.61
CA MET A 262 3.22 13.00 -5.16
C MET A 262 2.56 14.27 -4.64
N ASN A 263 1.90 15.03 -5.52
CA ASN A 263 1.11 16.22 -5.20
C ASN A 263 1.87 17.33 -4.43
N ASP A 264 3.21 17.39 -4.46
CA ASP A 264 4.00 18.32 -3.63
C ASP A 264 3.63 19.82 -3.79
N LEU A 265 3.19 20.25 -4.97
CA LEU A 265 2.72 21.64 -5.23
C LEU A 265 1.19 21.82 -5.12
N LEU A 266 0.49 20.78 -4.68
CA LEU A 266 -0.96 20.72 -4.57
C LEU A 266 -1.42 20.49 -3.12
N MET A 267 -0.73 19.61 -2.39
CA MET A 267 -1.04 19.19 -1.03
C MET A 267 0.24 19.19 -0.19
N HIS A 268 0.14 19.67 1.03
CA HIS A 268 1.25 19.75 1.97
C HIS A 268 0.73 19.75 3.42
N ALA A 269 1.48 19.15 4.33
CA ALA A 269 1.19 19.09 5.76
C ALA A 269 1.77 20.29 6.53
N GLY A 270 2.92 20.80 6.10
CA GLY A 270 3.62 21.94 6.69
C GLY A 270 3.21 23.30 6.09
N PRO A 271 3.83 24.41 6.54
CA PRO A 271 3.57 25.72 5.99
C PRO A 271 4.27 25.92 4.64
N GLY A 272 3.63 26.66 3.72
CA GLY A 272 4.18 26.98 2.40
C GLY A 272 3.36 26.38 1.28
N ASP A 273 4.00 26.08 0.15
CA ASP A 273 3.39 25.47 -1.03
C ASP A 273 4.05 24.13 -1.44
N SER A 274 5.00 23.63 -0.63
CA SER A 274 5.73 22.37 -0.81
C SER A 274 6.43 21.97 0.49
N ASP A 275 6.16 20.75 0.97
CA ASP A 275 6.81 20.20 2.16
C ASP A 275 8.27 19.85 1.90
N THR A 276 8.58 19.35 0.71
CA THR A 276 9.96 19.08 0.31
C THR A 276 10.77 20.38 0.34
N TYR A 277 10.24 21.48 -0.22
CA TYR A 277 10.89 22.78 -0.16
C TYR A 277 11.01 23.31 1.27
N GLY A 278 10.01 23.05 2.13
CA GLY A 278 10.05 23.34 3.56
C GLY A 278 11.22 22.67 4.27
N LEU A 279 11.48 21.39 3.98
CA LEU A 279 12.55 20.59 4.56
C LEU A 279 13.94 21.01 4.07
N VAL A 280 14.12 21.05 2.74
CA VAL A 280 15.45 21.04 2.11
C VAL A 280 15.73 22.23 1.19
N ARG A 281 14.76 23.14 1.00
CA ARG A 281 14.88 24.33 0.12
C ARG A 281 15.14 23.98 -1.35
N ASP A 282 14.69 22.81 -1.75
CA ASP A 282 14.68 22.32 -3.13
C ASP A 282 13.37 21.57 -3.38
N TYR A 283 13.12 21.25 -4.63
CA TYR A 283 11.91 20.62 -5.11
C TYR A 283 12.21 19.18 -5.57
N PRO A 284 11.29 18.22 -5.42
CA PRO A 284 11.47 16.86 -5.94
C PRO A 284 11.83 16.88 -7.44
N ALA A 285 12.69 15.97 -7.88
CA ALA A 285 13.04 15.82 -9.29
C ALA A 285 11.86 15.30 -10.14
N VAL A 286 10.96 14.54 -9.54
CA VAL A 286 9.69 14.11 -10.15
C VAL A 286 8.54 14.59 -9.27
N MET A 287 7.54 15.28 -9.83
CA MET A 287 6.33 15.65 -9.08
C MET A 287 5.11 15.06 -9.77
N PRO A 288 4.71 13.84 -9.39
CA PRO A 288 3.51 13.24 -9.93
C PRO A 288 2.25 13.96 -9.41
N ILE A 289 1.21 13.99 -10.25
CA ILE A 289 -0.17 14.32 -9.87
C ILE A 289 -1.08 13.19 -10.33
N ASP A 290 -2.33 13.14 -9.86
CA ASP A 290 -3.27 12.10 -10.29
C ASP A 290 -4.28 12.61 -11.32
N ALA A 291 -4.75 11.72 -12.21
CA ALA A 291 -5.84 11.99 -13.14
C ALA A 291 -7.17 12.33 -12.45
N MET A 292 -7.33 12.02 -11.15
CA MET A 292 -8.39 12.57 -10.30
C MET A 292 -8.44 14.11 -10.33
N THR A 293 -7.29 14.79 -10.56
CA THR A 293 -7.23 16.25 -10.69
C THR A 293 -8.07 16.72 -11.87
N LEU A 294 -8.12 15.91 -12.93
CA LEU A 294 -8.85 16.19 -14.16
C LEU A 294 -10.37 16.05 -13.99
N ALA A 295 -10.80 15.29 -12.98
CA ALA A 295 -12.19 15.09 -12.60
C ALA A 295 -12.66 16.04 -11.47
N GLY A 296 -11.73 16.72 -10.80
CA GLY A 296 -12.03 17.57 -9.65
C GLY A 296 -12.08 16.84 -8.31
N SER A 297 -11.61 15.59 -8.25
CA SER A 297 -11.78 14.69 -7.10
C SER A 297 -10.60 14.67 -6.12
N ASN A 298 -9.57 15.50 -6.30
CA ASN A 298 -8.34 15.37 -5.51
C ASN A 298 -8.53 15.52 -4.00
N THR A 299 -9.54 16.25 -3.54
CA THR A 299 -9.83 16.42 -2.10
C THR A 299 -10.75 15.33 -1.54
N GLU A 300 -11.26 14.42 -2.37
CA GLU A 300 -12.20 13.36 -1.95
C GLU A 300 -11.49 12.07 -1.55
N TYR A 301 -10.17 11.97 -1.76
CA TYR A 301 -9.39 10.87 -1.25
C TYR A 301 -9.43 10.88 0.29
N GLN A 302 -10.00 9.82 0.87
CA GLN A 302 -10.13 9.55 2.31
C GLN A 302 -10.97 10.54 3.16
N ASN A 303 -11.83 11.37 2.55
CA ASN A 303 -12.69 12.35 3.27
C ASN A 303 -11.93 13.31 4.19
N HIS A 304 -10.70 13.66 3.83
CA HIS A 304 -9.90 14.55 4.67
C HIS A 304 -10.27 16.01 4.49
N GLU A 305 -10.22 16.78 5.58
CA GLU A 305 -10.21 18.24 5.45
C GLU A 305 -8.97 18.65 4.65
N PRO A 306 -9.11 19.54 3.64
CA PRO A 306 -7.98 20.02 2.88
C PRO A 306 -6.96 20.69 3.81
N ALA A 307 -5.68 20.43 3.60
CA ALA A 307 -4.65 21.14 4.36
C ALA A 307 -4.78 22.66 4.21
N PRO A 308 -4.40 23.45 5.23
CA PRO A 308 -4.34 24.91 5.11
C PRO A 308 -3.46 25.34 3.93
N GLY A 309 -4.05 26.01 2.94
CA GLY A 309 -3.35 26.43 1.71
C GLY A 309 -3.57 25.53 0.49
N ALA A 310 -4.23 24.38 0.67
CA ALA A 310 -4.67 23.54 -0.43
C ALA A 310 -5.56 24.32 -1.40
N LEU A 311 -5.46 23.99 -2.68
CA LEU A 311 -6.19 24.67 -3.72
C LEU A 311 -7.66 24.22 -3.72
N PRO A 312 -8.62 25.14 -3.95
CA PRO A 312 -10.03 24.79 -3.94
C PRO A 312 -10.37 23.79 -5.05
N ALA A 313 -11.34 22.90 -4.78
CA ALA A 313 -11.85 21.96 -5.76
C ALA A 313 -12.46 22.70 -6.97
N VAL A 314 -12.15 22.23 -8.17
CA VAL A 314 -12.68 22.73 -9.45
C VAL A 314 -13.15 21.54 -10.27
N THR A 315 -14.28 21.66 -10.95
CA THR A 315 -14.88 20.59 -11.74
C THR A 315 -14.86 20.91 -13.25
N GLY A 316 -15.20 19.92 -14.08
CA GLY A 316 -15.35 20.11 -15.53
C GLY A 316 -14.08 20.58 -16.24
N LYS A 317 -14.22 21.48 -17.22
CA LYS A 317 -13.07 22.02 -17.99
C LYS A 317 -12.09 22.83 -17.13
N ALA A 318 -12.57 23.45 -16.05
CA ALA A 318 -11.71 24.20 -15.13
C ALA A 318 -10.73 23.27 -14.39
N ALA A 319 -11.15 22.04 -14.09
CA ALA A 319 -10.29 21.02 -13.47
C ALA A 319 -9.10 20.64 -14.37
N ILE A 320 -9.36 20.41 -15.66
CA ILE A 320 -8.31 20.10 -16.65
C ILE A 320 -7.33 21.27 -16.76
N GLN A 321 -7.84 22.51 -16.90
CA GLN A 321 -6.99 23.70 -16.96
C GLN A 321 -6.13 23.86 -15.70
N ARG A 322 -6.71 23.59 -14.51
CA ARG A 322 -5.98 23.63 -13.24
C ARG A 322 -4.84 22.63 -13.20
N ALA A 323 -5.06 21.41 -13.68
CA ALA A 323 -4.05 20.37 -13.77
C ALA A 323 -2.93 20.76 -14.75
N VAL A 324 -3.28 21.30 -15.92
CA VAL A 324 -2.30 21.82 -16.89
C VAL A 324 -1.45 22.92 -16.25
N GLU A 325 -2.06 23.90 -15.58
CA GLU A 325 -1.33 24.97 -14.89
C GLU A 325 -0.43 24.46 -13.77
N LEU A 326 -0.89 23.45 -13.03
CA LEU A 326 -0.09 22.78 -12.00
C LEU A 326 1.14 22.12 -12.63
N SER A 327 0.97 21.32 -13.67
CA SER A 327 2.07 20.63 -14.36
C SER A 327 3.03 21.58 -15.09
N VAL A 328 2.54 22.70 -15.61
CA VAL A 328 3.40 23.78 -16.12
C VAL A 328 4.22 24.41 -14.98
N ARG A 329 3.64 24.58 -13.78
CA ARG A 329 4.40 25.04 -12.61
C ARG A 329 5.46 24.01 -12.19
N VAL A 330 5.12 22.72 -12.14
CA VAL A 330 6.07 21.61 -11.90
C VAL A 330 7.25 21.71 -12.87
N HIS A 331 6.96 21.77 -14.17
CA HIS A 331 7.99 21.88 -15.20
C HIS A 331 8.87 23.13 -15.03
N ARG A 332 8.28 24.30 -14.69
CA ARG A 332 9.03 25.55 -14.43
C ARG A 332 9.93 25.48 -13.19
N LYS A 333 9.66 24.58 -12.24
CA LYS A 333 10.56 24.29 -11.10
C LYS A 333 11.73 23.39 -11.48
N GLY A 334 11.77 22.89 -12.73
CA GLY A 334 12.81 21.99 -13.23
C GLY A 334 12.50 20.51 -13.01
N ALA A 335 11.33 20.17 -12.46
CA ALA A 335 10.92 18.80 -12.17
C ALA A 335 10.26 18.13 -13.37
N ILE A 336 10.35 16.80 -13.42
CA ILE A 336 9.66 15.92 -14.36
C ILE A 336 8.18 15.84 -13.98
N VAL A 337 7.31 15.99 -14.97
CA VAL A 337 5.87 15.83 -14.82
C VAL A 337 5.50 14.36 -14.93
N SER A 338 4.73 13.86 -13.96
CA SER A 338 4.16 12.51 -13.97
C SER A 338 2.65 12.57 -13.68
N LEU A 339 1.89 11.63 -14.26
CA LEU A 339 0.45 11.49 -14.12
C LEU A 339 0.10 10.03 -13.80
N SER A 340 -0.21 9.73 -12.54
CA SER A 340 -0.90 8.49 -12.17
C SER A 340 -2.39 8.61 -12.48
N ALA A 341 -3.13 7.50 -12.48
CA ALA A 341 -4.56 7.53 -12.76
C ALA A 341 -5.38 6.58 -11.90
N HIS A 342 -5.89 7.09 -10.77
CA HIS A 342 -6.98 6.44 -10.03
C HIS A 342 -8.31 6.64 -10.78
N MET A 343 -8.49 5.88 -11.87
CA MET A 343 -9.66 6.01 -12.73
C MET A 343 -10.94 5.59 -12.01
N PRO A 344 -12.05 6.35 -12.16
CA PRO A 344 -13.29 6.04 -11.45
C PRO A 344 -13.91 4.72 -11.94
N ASN A 345 -14.75 4.10 -11.11
CA ASN A 345 -15.58 2.99 -11.56
C ASN A 345 -16.62 3.53 -12.56
N PHE A 346 -16.47 3.17 -13.83
CA PHE A 346 -17.30 3.71 -14.92
C PHE A 346 -18.77 3.27 -14.86
N ALA A 347 -19.11 2.19 -14.15
CA ALA A 347 -20.50 1.81 -13.92
C ALA A 347 -21.19 2.83 -13.01
N GLN A 348 -20.53 3.23 -11.92
CA GLN A 348 -21.06 4.29 -11.04
C GLN A 348 -21.11 5.65 -11.72
N VAL A 349 -20.14 5.96 -12.59
CA VAL A 349 -20.20 7.18 -13.41
C VAL A 349 -21.41 7.15 -14.35
N ALA A 350 -21.69 6.00 -14.97
CA ALA A 350 -22.86 5.85 -15.84
C ALA A 350 -24.19 6.03 -15.08
N GLU A 351 -24.27 5.54 -13.84
CA GLU A 351 -25.45 5.68 -12.97
C GLU A 351 -25.78 7.14 -12.63
N LYS A 352 -24.77 8.02 -12.53
CA LYS A 352 -24.98 9.46 -12.35
C LYS A 352 -25.64 10.14 -13.56
N GLY A 353 -25.59 9.50 -14.73
CA GLY A 353 -26.12 10.01 -15.99
C GLY A 353 -25.23 11.05 -16.67
N LYS A 354 -25.53 11.30 -17.95
CA LYS A 354 -24.82 12.29 -18.78
C LYS A 354 -25.55 13.64 -18.73
N THR A 355 -24.84 14.69 -18.36
CA THR A 355 -25.35 16.06 -18.40
C THR A 355 -24.97 16.76 -19.70
N ALA A 356 -25.41 18.02 -19.90
CA ALA A 356 -24.95 18.85 -21.02
C ALA A 356 -23.43 19.08 -21.00
N ASP A 357 -22.80 19.03 -19.82
CA ASP A 357 -21.36 19.20 -19.62
C ASP A 357 -20.57 17.88 -19.70
N GLY A 358 -21.26 16.78 -20.05
CA GLY A 358 -20.71 15.42 -20.10
C GLY A 358 -21.02 14.60 -18.85
N TYR A 359 -20.27 13.51 -18.67
CA TYR A 359 -20.35 12.67 -17.48
C TYR A 359 -19.64 13.31 -16.28
N ASP A 360 -20.19 13.08 -15.10
CA ASP A 360 -19.55 13.45 -13.84
C ASP A 360 -18.63 12.35 -13.32
N TYR A 361 -17.33 12.55 -13.54
CA TYR A 361 -16.27 11.65 -13.12
C TYR A 361 -15.77 11.93 -11.69
N SER A 362 -16.40 12.84 -10.94
CA SER A 362 -16.01 13.10 -9.56
C SER A 362 -16.22 11.86 -8.68
N GLY A 363 -15.56 11.80 -7.53
CA GLY A 363 -15.60 10.66 -6.62
C GLY A 363 -14.30 9.86 -6.65
N PHE A 364 -13.92 9.34 -5.48
CA PHE A 364 -12.90 8.31 -5.36
C PHE A 364 -13.55 6.93 -5.42
N THR A 365 -13.75 6.41 -6.64
CA THR A 365 -14.48 5.15 -6.88
C THR A 365 -13.61 4.07 -7.54
N SER A 366 -12.30 4.30 -7.68
CA SER A 366 -11.36 3.27 -8.19
C SER A 366 -11.37 2.02 -7.31
N VAL A 367 -11.60 2.18 -6.00
CA VAL A 367 -11.70 1.11 -5.01
C VAL A 367 -13.03 0.36 -5.01
N VAL A 368 -14.03 0.84 -5.77
CA VAL A 368 -15.27 0.10 -5.97
C VAL A 368 -15.02 -0.93 -7.06
N THR A 369 -14.87 -2.19 -6.67
CA THR A 369 -14.44 -3.26 -7.56
C THR A 369 -15.58 -4.03 -8.24
N ALA A 370 -16.82 -3.88 -7.76
CA ALA A 370 -17.99 -4.51 -8.34
C ALA A 370 -18.33 -3.97 -9.76
N GLY A 371 -18.97 -4.83 -10.57
CA GLY A 371 -19.63 -4.43 -11.81
C GLY A 371 -18.98 -4.89 -13.12
N ASP A 372 -17.94 -5.75 -13.07
CA ASP A 372 -17.22 -6.28 -14.25
C ASP A 372 -16.76 -5.17 -15.21
N VAL A 373 -16.19 -4.12 -14.62
CA VAL A 373 -15.93 -2.84 -15.30
C VAL A 373 -15.01 -3.03 -16.50
N VAL A 374 -13.94 -3.83 -16.35
CA VAL A 374 -12.94 -4.05 -17.41
C VAL A 374 -13.59 -4.51 -18.71
N ARG A 375 -14.45 -5.53 -18.68
CA ARG A 375 -15.11 -6.04 -19.89
C ARG A 375 -16.04 -5.01 -20.52
N ARG A 376 -16.78 -4.28 -19.68
CA ARG A 376 -17.80 -3.32 -20.11
C ARG A 376 -17.24 -2.03 -20.70
N VAL A 377 -16.00 -1.66 -20.35
CA VAL A 377 -15.33 -0.48 -20.92
C VAL A 377 -14.59 -0.75 -22.22
N MET A 378 -14.37 -2.02 -22.60
CA MET A 378 -13.73 -2.38 -23.87
C MET A 378 -14.62 -2.01 -25.08
N PRO A 379 -14.06 -1.87 -26.31
CA PRO A 379 -14.85 -1.60 -27.51
C PRO A 379 -16.00 -2.60 -27.69
N GLY A 380 -17.21 -2.07 -27.85
CA GLY A 380 -18.46 -2.86 -27.94
C GLY A 380 -19.15 -3.11 -26.59
N GLY A 381 -18.51 -2.79 -25.47
CA GLY A 381 -19.13 -2.78 -24.14
C GLY A 381 -20.00 -1.54 -23.90
N ASP A 382 -20.95 -1.65 -22.98
CA ASP A 382 -21.95 -0.63 -22.69
C ASP A 382 -21.39 0.59 -21.95
N LEU A 383 -20.21 0.47 -21.31
CA LEU A 383 -19.52 1.57 -20.63
C LEU A 383 -18.42 2.22 -21.48
N ASN A 384 -18.20 1.77 -22.72
CA ASN A 384 -17.10 2.26 -23.55
C ASN A 384 -17.18 3.78 -23.84
N GLU A 385 -18.37 4.33 -24.08
CA GLU A 385 -18.55 5.78 -24.26
C GLU A 385 -18.16 6.56 -22.99
N VAL A 386 -18.56 6.06 -21.82
CA VAL A 386 -18.26 6.68 -20.52
C VAL A 386 -16.74 6.66 -20.28
N PHE A 387 -16.10 5.54 -20.58
CA PHE A 387 -14.66 5.36 -20.45
C PHE A 387 -13.85 6.26 -21.40
N THR A 388 -14.18 6.25 -22.68
CA THR A 388 -13.49 7.09 -23.67
C THR A 388 -13.69 8.58 -23.41
N GLY A 389 -14.83 9.00 -22.86
CA GLY A 389 -15.03 10.36 -22.37
C GLY A 389 -14.10 10.77 -21.21
N TYR A 390 -13.61 9.82 -20.42
CA TYR A 390 -12.56 10.08 -19.42
C TYR A 390 -11.17 10.13 -20.04
N LEU A 391 -10.87 9.21 -20.96
CA LEU A 391 -9.64 9.26 -21.76
C LEU A 391 -9.53 10.57 -22.55
N ASP A 392 -10.66 11.13 -22.98
CA ASP A 392 -10.71 12.43 -23.64
C ASP A 392 -10.18 13.57 -22.75
N LYS A 393 -10.45 13.51 -21.44
CA LYS A 393 -9.93 14.50 -20.47
C LYS A 393 -8.42 14.35 -20.28
N ILE A 394 -7.93 13.11 -20.20
CA ILE A 394 -6.50 12.81 -20.14
C ILE A 394 -5.81 13.30 -21.41
N ALA A 395 -6.41 13.08 -22.57
CA ALA A 395 -5.90 13.56 -23.85
C ALA A 395 -5.86 15.09 -23.92
N ASP A 396 -6.92 15.78 -23.49
CA ASP A 396 -6.95 17.26 -23.46
C ASP A 396 -5.83 17.84 -22.59
N TYR A 397 -5.56 17.21 -21.44
CA TYR A 397 -4.42 17.55 -20.58
C TYR A 397 -3.07 17.28 -21.28
N GLY A 398 -2.88 16.09 -21.86
CA GLY A 398 -1.66 15.71 -22.55
C GLY A 398 -1.35 16.65 -23.72
N LEU A 399 -2.33 16.92 -24.58
CA LEU A 399 -2.22 17.82 -25.73
C LEU A 399 -1.89 19.26 -25.32
N ALA A 400 -2.41 19.75 -24.19
CA ALA A 400 -2.08 21.08 -23.68
C ALA A 400 -0.61 21.21 -23.22
N LEU A 401 -0.05 20.14 -22.64
CA LEU A 401 1.36 20.07 -22.29
C LEU A 401 2.27 19.82 -23.50
N GLN A 402 1.82 19.01 -24.46
CA GLN A 402 2.51 18.74 -25.72
C GLN A 402 2.74 20.02 -26.52
N LYS A 403 1.75 20.94 -26.56
CA LYS A 403 1.89 22.26 -27.19
C LYS A 403 3.03 23.09 -26.60
N GLN A 404 3.44 22.81 -25.36
CA GLN A 404 4.55 23.45 -24.67
C GLN A 404 5.84 22.61 -24.71
N GLY A 405 5.82 21.46 -25.40
CA GLY A 405 6.94 20.53 -25.46
C GLY A 405 7.24 19.82 -24.14
N ILE A 406 6.27 19.72 -23.23
CA ILE A 406 6.44 19.13 -21.90
C ILE A 406 6.12 17.62 -21.99
N PRO A 407 7.10 16.73 -21.77
CA PRO A 407 6.84 15.29 -21.65
C PRO A 407 6.21 14.94 -20.30
N VAL A 408 5.43 13.86 -20.28
CA VAL A 408 4.72 13.35 -19.09
C VAL A 408 4.97 11.86 -18.94
N LEU A 409 5.34 11.41 -17.75
CA LEU A 409 5.30 10.00 -17.40
C LEU A 409 3.84 9.63 -17.09
N PHE A 410 3.17 8.86 -17.94
CA PHE A 410 1.78 8.46 -17.73
C PHE A 410 1.71 7.03 -17.20
N ARG A 411 1.10 6.84 -16.03
CA ARG A 411 1.08 5.58 -15.29
C ARG A 411 -0.37 5.12 -15.03
N PRO A 412 -1.03 4.50 -16.01
CA PRO A 412 -2.39 3.98 -15.84
C PRO A 412 -2.41 2.60 -15.19
N TYR A 413 -3.46 2.31 -14.43
CA TYR A 413 -3.76 0.98 -13.89
C TYR A 413 -2.63 0.35 -13.07
N HIS A 414 -2.02 1.12 -12.17
CA HIS A 414 -1.01 0.64 -11.24
C HIS A 414 -1.57 -0.41 -10.25
N GLU A 415 -0.66 -1.20 -9.66
CA GLU A 415 -0.99 -2.22 -8.66
C GLU A 415 -2.01 -3.28 -9.13
N ASN A 416 -2.02 -3.55 -10.43
CA ASN A 416 -2.98 -4.40 -11.14
C ASN A 416 -2.96 -5.89 -10.77
N ASN A 417 -1.92 -6.36 -10.10
CA ASN A 417 -1.83 -7.71 -9.55
C ASN A 417 -2.47 -7.81 -8.16
N GLY A 418 -2.78 -6.69 -7.50
CA GLY A 418 -3.64 -6.62 -6.31
C GLY A 418 -5.13 -6.69 -6.67
N SER A 419 -6.00 -6.56 -5.66
CA SER A 419 -7.46 -6.73 -5.80
C SER A 419 -8.28 -5.55 -5.24
N TRP A 420 -7.63 -4.46 -4.84
CA TRP A 420 -8.29 -3.28 -4.27
C TRP A 420 -8.79 -2.28 -5.32
N PHE A 421 -8.39 -2.38 -6.60
CA PHE A 421 -8.93 -1.57 -7.70
C PHE A 421 -9.74 -2.40 -8.70
N TRP A 422 -10.70 -1.80 -9.40
CA TRP A 422 -11.57 -2.53 -10.34
C TRP A 422 -10.85 -3.15 -11.55
N TRP A 423 -9.61 -2.73 -11.84
CA TRP A 423 -8.73 -3.34 -12.85
C TRP A 423 -7.81 -4.44 -12.27
N GLY A 424 -7.94 -4.73 -10.98
CA GLY A 424 -7.13 -5.69 -10.24
C GLY A 424 -7.35 -7.14 -10.66
N ALA A 425 -6.50 -8.02 -10.16
CA ALA A 425 -6.38 -9.39 -10.63
C ALA A 425 -7.61 -10.27 -10.37
N ALA A 426 -8.35 -9.99 -9.30
CA ALA A 426 -9.62 -10.67 -9.00
C ALA A 426 -10.77 -10.23 -9.92
N HIS A 427 -10.64 -9.10 -10.62
CA HIS A 427 -11.76 -8.46 -11.34
C HIS A 427 -11.63 -8.57 -12.86
N CYS A 428 -10.48 -9.02 -13.36
CA CYS A 428 -10.27 -9.31 -14.78
C CYS A 428 -9.13 -10.32 -15.01
N SER A 429 -9.19 -11.02 -16.14
CA SER A 429 -8.11 -11.91 -16.56
C SER A 429 -6.84 -11.12 -16.94
N ALA A 430 -5.70 -11.80 -16.97
CA ALA A 430 -4.45 -11.18 -17.42
C ALA A 430 -4.54 -10.62 -18.85
N SER A 431 -5.19 -11.35 -19.78
CA SER A 431 -5.39 -10.86 -21.15
C SER A 431 -6.32 -9.64 -21.23
N GLU A 432 -7.35 -9.60 -20.38
CA GLU A 432 -8.29 -8.47 -20.31
C GLU A 432 -7.58 -7.21 -19.80
N PHE A 433 -6.77 -7.33 -18.75
CA PHE A 433 -5.91 -6.24 -18.28
C PHE A 433 -4.96 -5.75 -19.38
N LYS A 434 -4.22 -6.66 -20.03
CA LYS A 434 -3.29 -6.32 -21.12
C LYS A 434 -4.02 -5.55 -22.22
N ASN A 435 -5.20 -6.00 -22.61
CA ASN A 435 -6.00 -5.34 -23.65
C ASN A 435 -6.57 -3.99 -23.20
N LEU A 436 -6.93 -3.82 -21.93
CA LEU A 436 -7.33 -2.52 -21.38
C LEU A 436 -6.20 -1.49 -21.45
N PHE A 437 -4.98 -1.89 -21.05
CA PHE A 437 -3.80 -1.03 -21.15
C PHE A 437 -3.51 -0.64 -22.60
N ARG A 438 -3.44 -1.63 -23.50
CA ARG A 438 -3.22 -1.42 -24.94
C ARG A 438 -4.26 -0.50 -25.55
N TYR A 439 -5.54 -0.71 -25.24
CA TYR A 439 -6.62 0.12 -25.75
C TYR A 439 -6.51 1.57 -25.27
N THR A 440 -6.11 1.77 -24.02
CA THR A 440 -5.91 3.11 -23.44
C THR A 440 -4.80 3.86 -24.16
N GLU A 441 -3.64 3.23 -24.36
CA GLU A 441 -2.54 3.83 -25.12
C GLU A 441 -2.96 4.13 -26.56
N GLU A 442 -3.51 3.15 -27.28
CA GLU A 442 -3.90 3.35 -28.68
C GLU A 442 -4.97 4.45 -28.83
N TYR A 443 -5.89 4.58 -27.88
CA TYR A 443 -6.85 5.67 -27.89
C TYR A 443 -6.15 7.03 -27.70
N LEU A 444 -5.25 7.16 -26.72
CA LEU A 444 -4.53 8.40 -26.46
C LEU A 444 -3.56 8.76 -27.60
N ARG A 445 -2.77 7.79 -28.06
CA ARG A 445 -1.73 7.93 -29.08
C ARG A 445 -2.31 8.06 -30.48
N ASP A 446 -3.13 7.09 -30.90
CA ASP A 446 -3.55 6.95 -32.30
C ASP A 446 -4.86 7.69 -32.61
N VAL A 447 -5.81 7.71 -31.67
CA VAL A 447 -7.11 8.40 -31.87
C VAL A 447 -7.03 9.87 -31.48
N ARG A 448 -6.37 10.17 -30.36
CA ARG A 448 -6.32 11.52 -29.78
C ARG A 448 -5.03 12.29 -30.07
N GLY A 449 -3.98 11.65 -30.60
CA GLY A 449 -2.74 12.30 -31.05
C GLY A 449 -1.85 12.81 -29.91
N VAL A 450 -1.86 12.12 -28.77
CA VAL A 450 -1.00 12.41 -27.62
C VAL A 450 0.36 11.75 -27.84
N HIS A 451 1.39 12.56 -28.03
CA HIS A 451 2.75 12.18 -28.39
C HIS A 451 3.81 12.68 -27.39
N ASN A 452 3.38 13.15 -26.22
CA ASN A 452 4.27 13.58 -25.15
C ASN A 452 4.23 12.66 -23.93
N PHE A 453 3.57 11.50 -24.02
CA PHE A 453 3.50 10.53 -22.94
C PHE A 453 4.59 9.47 -23.08
N LEU A 454 5.17 9.08 -21.93
CA LEU A 454 5.94 7.85 -21.75
C LEU A 454 5.15 6.93 -20.82
N TYR A 455 4.86 5.72 -21.25
CA TYR A 455 3.95 4.80 -20.55
C TYR A 455 4.69 3.98 -19.48
N VAL A 456 4.25 4.11 -18.23
CA VAL A 456 4.82 3.43 -17.06
C VAL A 456 3.89 2.29 -16.63
N TYR A 457 4.42 1.09 -16.46
CA TYR A 457 3.71 -0.08 -15.93
C TYR A 457 4.27 -0.45 -14.56
N SER A 458 3.44 -0.49 -13.52
CA SER A 458 3.88 -0.73 -12.15
C SER A 458 2.90 -1.62 -11.36
N PRO A 459 3.04 -2.95 -11.43
CA PRO A 459 2.39 -3.85 -10.48
C PRO A 459 2.92 -3.64 -9.05
N ASN A 460 2.20 -4.15 -8.05
CA ASN A 460 2.59 -4.10 -6.64
C ASN A 460 3.53 -5.26 -6.30
N GLY A 461 4.68 -4.99 -5.69
CA GLY A 461 5.59 -6.02 -5.17
C GLY A 461 5.11 -6.66 -3.86
N PRO A 462 5.75 -7.75 -3.39
CA PRO A 462 6.91 -8.40 -3.97
C PRO A 462 6.58 -9.41 -5.09
N PHE A 463 7.56 -9.71 -5.95
CA PHE A 463 7.54 -10.71 -7.01
C PHE A 463 8.44 -11.91 -6.67
N VAL A 464 8.13 -13.07 -7.25
CA VAL A 464 8.98 -14.27 -7.10
C VAL A 464 10.06 -14.35 -8.16
N ASP A 465 9.71 -14.08 -9.42
CA ASP A 465 10.61 -14.13 -10.57
C ASP A 465 10.08 -13.25 -11.73
N GLU A 466 10.79 -13.26 -12.86
CA GLU A 466 10.39 -12.51 -14.07
C GLU A 466 9.07 -13.00 -14.67
N ASP A 467 8.76 -14.30 -14.57
CA ASP A 467 7.52 -14.86 -15.12
C ASP A 467 6.30 -14.33 -14.35
N ASP A 468 6.40 -14.25 -13.02
CA ASP A 468 5.38 -13.64 -12.17
C ASP A 468 5.15 -12.17 -12.56
N TYR A 469 6.22 -11.38 -12.74
CA TYR A 469 6.13 -9.98 -13.20
C TYR A 469 5.49 -9.86 -14.61
N MET A 470 5.86 -10.78 -15.52
CA MET A 470 5.42 -10.79 -16.92
C MET A 470 3.93 -11.18 -17.09
N THR A 471 3.33 -11.85 -16.10
CA THR A 471 1.95 -12.36 -16.13
C THR A 471 0.96 -11.34 -16.72
N ARG A 472 1.03 -10.07 -16.27
CA ARG A 472 0.12 -9.00 -16.70
C ARG A 472 0.76 -7.90 -17.53
N TYR A 473 2.03 -8.05 -17.93
CA TYR A 473 2.73 -7.05 -18.75
C TYR A 473 2.05 -6.85 -20.13
N PRO A 474 1.68 -5.62 -20.52
CA PRO A 474 1.01 -5.33 -21.79
C PRO A 474 1.83 -5.66 -23.05
N GLY A 475 3.16 -5.76 -22.94
CA GLY A 475 4.07 -6.04 -24.05
C GLY A 475 4.93 -4.83 -24.43
N ASP A 476 6.07 -5.10 -25.10
CA ASP A 476 7.10 -4.08 -25.36
C ASP A 476 6.67 -2.93 -26.26
N ALA A 477 5.66 -3.16 -27.10
CA ALA A 477 5.05 -2.14 -27.95
C ALA A 477 4.17 -1.15 -27.17
N PHE A 478 3.95 -1.38 -25.86
CA PHE A 478 3.00 -0.59 -25.06
C PHE A 478 3.56 -0.05 -23.74
N VAL A 479 4.74 -0.49 -23.30
CA VAL A 479 5.38 0.03 -22.08
C VAL A 479 6.75 0.62 -22.41
N ASP A 480 6.97 1.87 -22.02
CA ASP A 480 8.28 2.52 -22.10
C ASP A 480 9.14 2.19 -20.87
N ILE A 481 8.52 2.21 -19.68
CA ILE A 481 9.19 2.12 -18.38
C ILE A 481 8.49 1.09 -17.48
N PRO A 482 9.02 -0.14 -17.38
CA PRO A 482 8.64 -1.08 -16.32
C PRO A 482 9.05 -0.55 -14.94
N GLY A 483 8.21 -0.74 -13.94
CA GLY A 483 8.49 -0.44 -12.54
C GLY A 483 7.65 -1.28 -11.60
N PHE A 484 7.64 -0.93 -10.32
CA PHE A 484 6.77 -1.55 -9.33
C PHE A 484 6.54 -0.64 -8.14
N ASP A 485 5.39 -0.80 -7.50
CA ASP A 485 5.04 -0.09 -6.26
C ASP A 485 5.32 -1.02 -5.07
N MET A 486 5.85 -0.50 -3.96
CA MET A 486 6.10 -1.31 -2.76
C MET A 486 6.18 -0.46 -1.49
N TYR A 487 5.29 -0.72 -0.54
CA TYR A 487 5.26 -0.02 0.74
C TYR A 487 5.81 -0.87 1.89
N GLN A 488 6.42 -0.21 2.87
CA GLN A 488 6.86 -0.82 4.12
C GLN A 488 5.84 -0.61 5.24
N GLU A 489 5.13 -1.66 5.60
CA GLU A 489 4.24 -1.65 6.76
C GLU A 489 5.00 -1.79 8.08
N LYS A 490 4.65 -0.93 9.05
CA LYS A 490 5.13 -0.93 10.45
C LYS A 490 6.64 -1.22 10.60
N PRO A 491 7.52 -0.40 10.01
CA PRO A 491 8.96 -0.64 10.00
C PRO A 491 9.53 -0.89 11.39
N GLN A 492 10.51 -1.78 11.49
CA GLN A 492 11.29 -2.07 12.69
C GLN A 492 12.77 -1.72 12.47
N LYS A 493 13.53 -1.49 13.54
CA LYS A 493 14.97 -1.13 13.42
C LYS A 493 15.81 -2.17 12.67
N LYS A 494 15.38 -3.43 12.64
CA LYS A 494 16.07 -4.56 11.99
C LYS A 494 15.04 -5.52 11.41
N ASP A 495 14.50 -5.18 10.26
CA ASP A 495 13.64 -6.05 9.46
C ASP A 495 14.28 -6.36 8.08
N GLY A 496 13.70 -7.33 7.37
CA GLY A 496 14.18 -7.77 6.05
C GLY A 496 13.60 -6.98 4.87
N TRP A 497 12.90 -5.86 5.11
CA TRP A 497 12.18 -5.17 4.03
C TRP A 497 13.13 -4.60 2.97
N MET A 498 14.25 -4.00 3.38
CA MET A 498 15.25 -3.45 2.43
C MET A 498 15.88 -4.54 1.55
N ASP A 499 16.08 -5.75 2.10
CA ASP A 499 16.59 -6.89 1.34
C ASP A 499 15.55 -7.38 0.33
N SER A 500 14.28 -7.47 0.74
CA SER A 500 13.16 -7.81 -0.17
C SER A 500 12.97 -6.75 -1.26
N PHE A 501 13.10 -5.47 -0.91
CA PHE A 501 13.05 -4.36 -1.86
C PHE A 501 14.18 -4.45 -2.89
N SER A 502 15.40 -4.80 -2.46
CA SER A 502 16.53 -5.10 -3.34
C SER A 502 16.24 -6.25 -4.32
N GLN A 503 15.73 -7.38 -3.80
CA GLN A 503 15.41 -8.56 -4.62
C GLN A 503 14.36 -8.26 -5.70
N ASN A 504 13.36 -7.44 -5.37
CA ASN A 504 12.37 -6.99 -6.35
C ASN A 504 12.97 -6.11 -7.44
N MET A 505 13.89 -5.23 -7.06
CA MET A 505 14.63 -4.43 -8.03
C MET A 505 15.48 -5.31 -8.96
N ASP A 506 16.11 -6.37 -8.46
CA ASP A 506 16.85 -7.33 -9.29
C ASP A 506 15.95 -8.02 -10.33
N ILE A 507 14.77 -8.48 -9.92
CA ILE A 507 13.80 -9.12 -10.83
C ILE A 507 13.37 -8.14 -11.93
N VAL A 508 12.92 -6.94 -11.56
CA VAL A 508 12.40 -5.95 -12.52
C VAL A 508 13.50 -5.40 -13.42
N GLN A 509 14.73 -5.24 -12.89
CA GLN A 509 15.89 -4.86 -13.68
C GLN A 509 16.24 -5.95 -14.70
N SER A 510 16.30 -7.21 -14.27
CA SER A 510 16.61 -8.34 -15.16
C SER A 510 15.58 -8.44 -16.29
N PHE A 511 14.30 -8.33 -15.96
CA PHE A 511 13.21 -8.21 -16.94
C PHE A 511 13.46 -7.06 -17.93
N ALA A 512 13.69 -5.84 -17.44
CA ALA A 512 13.88 -4.68 -18.31
C ALA A 512 15.13 -4.79 -19.19
N GLU A 513 16.20 -5.44 -18.73
CA GLU A 513 17.39 -5.72 -19.54
C GLU A 513 17.06 -6.66 -20.71
N HIS A 514 16.29 -7.73 -20.47
CA HIS A 514 15.79 -8.63 -21.53
C HIS A 514 14.89 -7.90 -22.54
N HIS A 515 14.14 -6.90 -22.08
CA HIS A 515 13.20 -6.12 -22.89
C HIS A 515 13.78 -4.78 -23.42
N ASN A 516 15.06 -4.49 -23.16
CA ASN A 516 15.78 -3.26 -23.53
C ASN A 516 15.15 -1.95 -23.00
N LYS A 517 14.52 -2.00 -21.84
CA LYS A 517 13.85 -0.86 -21.16
C LYS A 517 14.71 -0.29 -20.02
N LEU A 518 14.30 0.86 -19.47
CA LEU A 518 14.80 1.38 -18.19
C LEU A 518 13.78 1.10 -17.09
N THR A 519 14.18 1.09 -15.82
CA THR A 519 13.28 0.77 -14.69
C THR A 519 13.06 1.92 -13.72
N THR A 520 12.04 1.78 -12.88
CA THR A 520 11.70 2.76 -11.83
C THR A 520 10.95 2.13 -10.65
N VAL A 521 10.88 2.83 -9.52
CA VAL A 521 9.98 2.54 -8.40
C VAL A 521 9.00 3.70 -8.25
N PRO A 522 7.90 3.77 -9.03
CA PRO A 522 7.08 4.97 -9.07
C PRO A 522 6.48 5.33 -7.71
N GLU A 523 6.25 4.33 -6.84
CA GLU A 523 5.80 4.51 -5.47
C GLU A 523 6.52 3.58 -4.48
N ALA A 524 7.03 4.17 -3.41
CA ALA A 524 7.46 3.46 -2.20
C ALA A 524 7.30 4.38 -0.99
N GLY A 525 7.11 3.80 0.20
CA GLY A 525 6.92 4.60 1.41
C GLY A 525 6.73 3.75 2.66
N ILE A 526 6.37 4.40 3.76
CA ILE A 526 6.11 3.76 5.05
C ILE A 526 4.61 3.83 5.36
N LEU A 527 4.03 2.72 5.80
CA LEU A 527 2.67 2.63 6.33
C LEU A 527 2.74 2.25 7.82
N CYS A 528 2.67 3.24 8.70
CA CYS A 528 2.67 3.01 10.16
C CYS A 528 1.60 3.79 10.93
N GLY A 529 1.07 4.88 10.36
CA GLY A 529 -0.06 5.66 10.87
C GLY A 529 -1.40 5.14 10.31
N LYS A 530 -2.24 6.05 9.80
CA LYS A 530 -3.49 5.74 9.10
C LYS A 530 -3.17 5.36 7.64
N ASP A 531 -2.52 4.22 7.45
CA ASP A 531 -2.04 3.77 6.13
C ASP A 531 -1.12 4.80 5.44
N THR A 532 -0.29 5.47 6.24
CA THR A 532 0.67 6.53 5.84
C THR A 532 1.81 6.59 6.88
N LEU A 533 2.75 7.55 6.75
CA LEU A 533 3.75 7.80 7.78
C LEU A 533 3.07 8.36 9.05
N GLY A 534 3.38 7.77 10.20
CA GLY A 534 2.87 8.21 11.50
C GLY A 534 3.62 9.43 12.01
N ARG A 535 2.91 10.37 12.66
CA ARG A 535 3.48 11.60 13.25
C ARG A 535 4.65 11.35 14.20
N THR A 536 4.60 10.26 14.93
CA THR A 536 5.61 9.83 15.90
C THR A 536 5.73 8.30 15.92
N GLY A 537 6.83 7.76 16.44
CA GLY A 537 7.04 6.32 16.61
C GLY A 537 7.81 5.66 15.47
N ALA A 538 8.36 6.42 14.53
CA ALA A 538 9.20 5.94 13.44
C ALA A 538 10.44 5.21 13.98
N GLN A 539 10.47 3.89 13.77
CA GLN A 539 11.58 3.04 14.21
C GLN A 539 12.81 3.19 13.31
N ARG A 540 12.62 3.58 12.05
CA ARG A 540 13.67 3.78 11.04
C ARG A 540 13.75 5.25 10.63
N LYS A 541 14.39 6.08 11.45
CA LYS A 541 14.47 7.54 11.21
C LYS A 541 15.28 7.92 9.97
N ASP A 542 16.13 7.00 9.49
CA ASP A 542 16.97 7.14 8.30
C ASP A 542 16.45 6.36 7.08
N TRP A 543 15.17 5.94 7.09
CA TRP A 543 14.60 5.10 6.04
C TRP A 543 14.85 5.58 4.61
N PHE A 544 14.78 6.89 4.35
CA PHE A 544 15.06 7.45 3.01
C PHE A 544 16.51 7.26 2.57
N LEU A 545 17.46 7.37 3.51
CA LEU A 545 18.88 7.14 3.24
C LEU A 545 19.15 5.64 3.05
N GLU A 546 18.50 4.79 3.86
CA GLU A 546 18.57 3.33 3.72
C GLU A 546 17.99 2.88 2.37
N ALA A 547 16.85 3.45 1.94
CA ALA A 547 16.26 3.20 0.63
C ALA A 547 17.21 3.66 -0.51
N LEU A 548 17.83 4.83 -0.38
CA LEU A 548 18.83 5.33 -1.34
C LEU A 548 20.03 4.38 -1.47
N ASP A 549 20.52 3.83 -0.37
CA ASP A 549 21.63 2.86 -0.37
C ASP A 549 21.29 1.59 -1.14
N VAL A 550 20.03 1.16 -1.13
CA VAL A 550 19.58 0.04 -1.97
C VAL A 550 19.39 0.52 -3.42
N LEU A 551 18.59 1.56 -3.66
CA LEU A 551 18.25 2.06 -4.99
C LEU A 551 19.49 2.41 -5.84
N SER A 552 20.49 3.08 -5.27
CA SER A 552 21.71 3.51 -5.98
C SER A 552 22.61 2.37 -6.47
N ARG A 553 22.34 1.13 -6.04
CA ARG A 553 23.04 -0.08 -6.52
C ARG A 553 22.31 -0.78 -7.67
N HIS A 554 21.10 -0.33 -7.99
CA HIS A 554 20.23 -0.89 -9.02
C HIS A 554 19.94 0.17 -10.08
N LYS A 555 19.48 -0.24 -11.25
CA LYS A 555 19.22 0.67 -12.38
C LYS A 555 17.86 1.37 -12.28
N MET A 556 17.52 1.90 -11.11
CA MET A 556 16.24 2.59 -10.89
C MET A 556 16.37 4.09 -11.17
N SER A 557 15.70 4.55 -12.22
CA SER A 557 15.80 5.94 -12.67
C SER A 557 15.25 6.95 -11.66
N TYR A 558 14.13 6.62 -11.01
CA TYR A 558 13.55 7.41 -9.93
C TYR A 558 12.84 6.54 -8.91
N PHE A 559 12.60 7.11 -7.73
CA PHE A 559 11.56 6.64 -6.84
C PHE A 559 10.73 7.79 -6.28
N SER A 560 9.46 7.56 -5.94
CA SER A 560 8.62 8.59 -5.32
C SER A 560 7.94 8.09 -4.05
N THR A 561 7.71 8.99 -3.10
CA THR A 561 6.74 8.78 -2.01
C THR A 561 5.38 9.37 -2.36
N TRP A 562 4.35 8.90 -1.66
CA TRP A 562 2.97 9.37 -1.84
C TRP A 562 2.72 10.76 -1.22
N SER A 563 1.46 11.19 -1.17
CA SER A 563 1.08 12.58 -0.91
C SER A 563 1.06 12.96 0.57
N ASN A 564 1.49 14.18 0.87
CA ASN A 564 1.19 14.83 2.14
C ASN A 564 -0.19 15.50 2.10
N PHE A 565 -1.26 14.74 2.34
CA PHE A 565 -2.65 15.25 2.31
C PHE A 565 -2.91 16.31 3.38
N ASN A 566 -2.43 16.06 4.61
CA ASN A 566 -2.49 16.98 5.75
C ASN A 566 -1.53 16.53 6.87
N ALA A 567 -1.54 17.22 8.02
CA ALA A 567 -0.67 16.91 9.16
C ALA A 567 -0.94 15.57 9.86
N ASP A 568 -2.04 14.88 9.55
CA ASP A 568 -2.42 13.57 10.08
C ASP A 568 -2.22 12.43 9.06
N VAL A 569 -2.14 12.73 7.76
CA VAL A 569 -2.06 11.77 6.66
C VAL A 569 -1.02 12.27 5.65
N PHE A 570 0.18 11.71 5.71
CA PHE A 570 1.34 12.15 4.95
C PHE A 570 2.36 11.02 4.76
N ASP A 571 3.14 11.05 3.69
CA ASP A 571 4.09 9.98 3.32
C ASP A 571 5.55 10.45 3.24
N GLN A 572 5.76 11.77 3.28
CA GLN A 572 7.06 12.41 3.44
C GLN A 572 7.09 13.19 4.76
N PRO A 573 8.19 13.20 5.53
CA PRO A 573 8.32 14.14 6.64
C PRO A 573 8.09 15.60 6.19
N TYR A 574 7.76 16.47 7.13
CA TYR A 574 7.56 17.89 6.87
C TYR A 574 8.06 18.73 8.05
N MET A 575 8.23 20.03 7.79
CA MET A 575 8.56 21.01 8.81
C MET A 575 7.27 21.69 9.27
N VAL A 576 7.16 22.01 10.57
CA VAL A 576 6.07 22.86 11.08
C VAL A 576 6.50 24.32 11.24
N ASP A 577 7.80 24.55 11.43
CA ASP A 577 8.40 25.87 11.40
C ASP A 577 9.85 25.80 10.91
N LYS A 578 10.61 26.92 10.99
CA LYS A 578 11.99 26.97 10.50
C LYS A 578 12.96 26.02 11.23
N LYS A 579 12.64 25.60 12.45
CA LYS A 579 13.50 24.82 13.35
C LYS A 579 12.86 23.51 13.81
N ARG A 580 11.54 23.35 13.72
CA ARG A 580 10.83 22.16 14.20
C ARG A 580 10.10 21.43 13.08
N GLY A 581 10.13 20.11 13.10
CA GLY A 581 9.48 19.27 12.09
C GLY A 581 9.25 17.84 12.57
N HIS A 582 8.76 17.01 11.67
CA HIS A 582 8.56 15.58 11.87
C HIS A 582 9.86 14.90 12.35
N GLU A 583 9.76 13.83 13.13
CA GLU A 583 10.94 13.18 13.73
C GLU A 583 11.92 12.56 12.73
N MET A 584 11.49 12.38 11.48
CA MET A 584 12.34 11.94 10.35
C MET A 584 12.92 13.10 9.53
N ALA A 585 12.68 14.37 9.90
CA ALA A 585 13.15 15.53 9.13
C ALA A 585 14.68 15.57 8.98
N ASP A 586 15.41 15.19 10.03
CA ASP A 586 16.88 15.12 9.99
C ASP A 586 17.37 13.97 9.09
N GLY A 587 16.70 12.81 9.11
CA GLY A 587 17.03 11.67 8.24
C GLY A 587 16.76 11.98 6.77
N PHE A 588 15.63 12.63 6.47
CA PHE A 588 15.34 13.13 5.13
C PHE A 588 16.33 14.21 4.67
N THR A 589 16.76 15.10 5.57
CA THR A 589 17.79 16.08 5.24
C THR A 589 19.14 15.42 4.95
N ARG A 590 19.50 14.33 5.66
CA ARG A 590 20.68 13.52 5.32
C ARG A 590 20.54 12.87 3.95
N PHE A 591 19.37 12.32 3.63
CA PHE A 591 19.06 11.79 2.30
C PHE A 591 19.25 12.84 1.20
N TYR A 592 18.72 14.05 1.36
CA TYR A 592 18.96 15.16 0.42
C TYR A 592 20.43 15.58 0.32
N ASN A 593 21.15 15.52 1.44
CA ASN A 593 22.56 15.91 1.47
C ASN A 593 23.50 14.87 0.83
N ASP A 594 23.01 13.65 0.56
CA ASP A 594 23.77 12.62 -0.15
C ASP A 594 23.79 12.94 -1.66
N PRO A 595 24.97 13.03 -2.30
CA PRO A 595 25.08 13.44 -3.71
C PRO A 595 24.46 12.45 -4.70
N ARG A 596 24.16 11.21 -4.28
CA ARG A 596 23.41 10.23 -5.07
C ARG A 596 21.92 10.60 -5.17
N SER A 597 21.38 11.34 -4.21
CA SER A 597 20.00 11.79 -4.21
C SER A 597 19.82 13.05 -5.07
N VAL A 598 19.02 12.96 -6.12
CA VAL A 598 18.87 14.03 -7.11
C VAL A 598 17.46 14.63 -7.02
N PHE A 599 17.42 15.92 -6.71
CA PHE A 599 16.24 16.80 -6.70
C PHE A 599 16.29 17.74 -7.92
N ALA A 600 15.23 18.52 -8.13
CA ALA A 600 15.08 19.38 -9.31
C ALA A 600 16.25 20.36 -9.48
N GLY A 601 16.79 20.91 -8.39
CA GLY A 601 17.92 21.83 -8.41
C GLY A 601 19.22 21.23 -8.96
N GLN A 602 19.43 19.91 -8.83
CA GLN A 602 20.63 19.22 -9.29
C GLN A 602 20.49 18.71 -10.73
N MET A 603 19.27 18.66 -11.27
CA MET A 603 19.03 18.24 -12.65
C MET A 603 19.74 19.15 -13.66
N ILE A 604 20.21 18.52 -14.73
CA ILE A 604 20.79 19.20 -15.89
C ILE A 604 19.73 19.38 -16.98
N ASP A 605 19.98 20.32 -17.88
CA ASP A 605 19.06 20.64 -18.97
C ASP A 605 19.23 19.65 -20.13
N TYR A 606 18.55 18.50 -20.03
CA TYR A 606 18.56 17.44 -21.04
C TYR A 606 17.87 17.85 -22.35
N THR A 607 17.10 18.94 -22.37
CA THR A 607 16.34 19.36 -23.56
C THR A 607 17.24 19.78 -24.72
N LYS A 608 18.51 20.08 -24.43
CA LYS A 608 19.55 20.45 -25.40
C LYS A 608 20.26 19.26 -26.04
N TRP A 609 20.01 18.03 -25.56
CA TRP A 609 20.69 16.86 -26.06
C TRP A 609 20.23 16.48 -27.47
N LYS A 610 21.16 15.89 -28.24
CA LYS A 610 20.89 15.36 -29.59
C LYS A 610 20.48 13.89 -29.48
N VAL A 611 19.20 13.67 -29.19
CA VAL A 611 18.58 12.36 -29.06
C VAL A 611 17.38 12.29 -29.98
N SER A 612 17.21 11.18 -30.70
CA SER A 612 16.01 10.89 -31.49
C SER A 612 15.27 9.65 -30.96
N GLY A 613 13.94 9.63 -31.08
CA GLY A 613 13.13 8.45 -30.84
C GLY A 613 13.10 7.50 -32.05
N ALA A 614 12.98 6.21 -31.79
CA ALA A 614 12.67 5.17 -32.76
C ALA A 614 11.59 4.23 -32.16
N PRO A 615 10.75 3.59 -32.99
CA PRO A 615 9.75 2.66 -32.48
C PRO A 615 10.40 1.38 -31.94
N VAL A 616 10.03 0.99 -30.71
CA VAL A 616 10.44 -0.29 -30.10
C VAL A 616 10.13 -1.47 -31.01
N GLN A 617 8.97 -1.46 -31.66
CA GLN A 617 8.57 -2.46 -32.65
C GLN A 617 7.99 -1.77 -33.89
N LYS A 618 8.34 -2.26 -35.08
CA LYS A 618 7.81 -1.76 -36.35
C LYS A 618 6.37 -2.21 -36.62
N ALA A 619 5.95 -3.29 -35.96
CA ALA A 619 4.63 -3.87 -36.04
C ALA A 619 4.38 -4.71 -34.78
N TYR A 620 3.11 -4.84 -34.41
CA TYR A 620 2.66 -5.70 -33.31
C TYR A 620 1.31 -6.32 -33.68
N ALA A 621 0.96 -7.44 -33.03
CA ALA A 621 -0.36 -8.01 -33.09
C ALA A 621 -0.72 -8.67 -31.75
N TYR A 622 -1.98 -8.62 -31.35
CA TYR A 622 -2.44 -9.21 -30.10
C TYR A 622 -3.90 -9.69 -30.16
N ILE A 623 -4.23 -10.68 -29.33
CA ILE A 623 -5.54 -11.33 -29.36
C ILE A 623 -6.55 -10.50 -28.56
N LEU A 624 -7.70 -10.24 -29.18
CA LEU A 624 -8.85 -9.57 -28.56
C LEU A 624 -9.84 -10.58 -27.99
N THR A 625 -10.12 -11.64 -28.74
CA THR A 625 -10.98 -12.75 -28.32
C THR A 625 -10.44 -14.08 -28.85
N PRO A 626 -10.54 -15.18 -28.10
CA PRO A 626 -11.08 -15.28 -26.73
C PRO A 626 -10.15 -14.65 -25.67
N SER A 627 -10.63 -14.46 -24.44
CA SER A 627 -9.77 -14.11 -23.29
C SER A 627 -8.94 -15.32 -22.83
N SER A 628 -7.84 -15.08 -22.11
CA SER A 628 -7.09 -16.13 -21.42
C SER A 628 -8.01 -16.98 -20.55
N ASN A 629 -7.85 -18.29 -20.61
CA ASN A 629 -8.62 -19.28 -19.84
C ASN A 629 -10.11 -19.39 -20.22
N SER A 630 -10.52 -18.80 -21.36
CA SER A 630 -11.88 -18.98 -21.87
C SER A 630 -12.13 -20.43 -22.29
N ARG A 631 -13.38 -20.87 -22.15
CA ARG A 631 -13.85 -22.19 -22.61
C ARG A 631 -14.53 -22.07 -23.96
N VAL A 632 -13.91 -22.63 -25.00
CA VAL A 632 -14.43 -22.67 -26.37
C VAL A 632 -15.06 -24.04 -26.61
N CYS A 633 -16.33 -24.18 -26.26
CA CYS A 633 -17.10 -25.43 -26.40
C CYS A 633 -18.05 -25.44 -27.61
N GLU A 634 -18.36 -24.25 -28.14
CA GLU A 634 -19.21 -24.07 -29.31
C GLU A 634 -18.48 -23.22 -30.35
N PRO A 635 -18.92 -23.25 -31.63
CA PRO A 635 -18.31 -22.43 -32.68
C PRO A 635 -18.18 -20.97 -32.24
N ALA A 636 -17.00 -20.40 -32.42
CA ALA A 636 -16.64 -19.10 -31.87
C ALA A 636 -15.80 -18.29 -32.85
N GLU A 637 -15.78 -16.97 -32.67
CA GLU A 637 -14.92 -16.06 -33.42
C GLU A 637 -13.63 -15.77 -32.63
N ILE A 638 -12.49 -15.89 -33.29
CA ILE A 638 -11.21 -15.40 -32.79
C ILE A 638 -10.97 -14.05 -33.45
N ARG A 639 -10.57 -13.06 -32.65
CA ARG A 639 -10.23 -11.72 -33.11
C ARG A 639 -8.85 -11.31 -32.62
N ALA A 640 -8.13 -10.57 -33.44
CA ALA A 640 -6.88 -9.93 -33.07
C ALA A 640 -6.83 -8.51 -33.61
N LYS A 641 -6.05 -7.66 -32.92
CA LYS A 641 -5.63 -6.37 -33.46
C LYS A 641 -4.19 -6.50 -33.97
N ALA A 642 -3.88 -5.84 -35.07
CA ALA A 642 -2.53 -5.68 -35.58
C ALA A 642 -2.31 -4.26 -36.11
N ALA A 643 -1.11 -3.73 -35.92
CA ALA A 643 -0.71 -2.40 -36.39
C ALA A 643 0.76 -2.38 -36.82
N GLY A 644 1.15 -1.32 -37.52
CA GLY A 644 2.50 -1.14 -38.06
C GLY A 644 2.69 -1.76 -39.45
N THR A 645 3.94 -2.10 -39.80
CA THR A 645 4.30 -2.62 -41.13
C THR A 645 4.50 -4.14 -41.11
N TYR A 646 3.54 -4.88 -41.67
CA TYR A 646 3.55 -6.34 -41.78
C TYR A 646 2.90 -6.79 -43.11
N LYS A 647 3.10 -8.05 -43.50
CA LYS A 647 2.57 -8.64 -44.74
C LYS A 647 1.29 -9.44 -44.51
N GLU A 648 1.22 -10.22 -43.44
CA GLU A 648 0.11 -11.15 -43.21
C GLU A 648 -0.18 -11.34 -41.71
N ILE A 649 -1.47 -11.54 -41.39
CA ILE A 649 -1.96 -12.01 -40.09
C ILE A 649 -2.67 -13.35 -40.26
N ARG A 650 -2.36 -14.31 -39.39
CA ARG A 650 -2.99 -15.63 -39.33
C ARG A 650 -3.25 -16.02 -37.89
N PHE A 651 -4.12 -17.00 -37.67
CA PHE A 651 -4.30 -17.61 -36.35
C PHE A 651 -3.77 -19.03 -36.34
N ALA A 652 -3.10 -19.44 -35.27
CA ALA A 652 -2.74 -20.83 -35.05
C ALA A 652 -3.44 -21.37 -33.80
N LEU A 653 -4.04 -22.55 -33.91
CA LEU A 653 -4.63 -23.29 -32.80
C LEU A 653 -3.75 -24.48 -32.50
N ARG A 654 -3.33 -24.61 -31.23
CA ARG A 654 -2.48 -25.70 -30.77
C ARG A 654 -3.13 -26.49 -29.65
N GLY A 655 -2.85 -27.79 -29.62
CA GLY A 655 -3.24 -28.65 -28.50
C GLY A 655 -2.29 -28.55 -27.31
N ALA A 656 -2.50 -29.40 -26.30
CA ALA A 656 -1.78 -29.36 -25.03
C ALA A 656 -0.26 -29.59 -25.13
N LYS A 657 0.24 -30.26 -26.18
CA LYS A 657 1.68 -30.48 -26.38
C LYS A 657 2.31 -29.42 -27.31
N GLY A 658 1.57 -28.36 -27.64
CA GLY A 658 2.02 -27.30 -28.55
C GLY A 658 1.97 -27.68 -30.03
N GLU A 659 1.43 -28.86 -30.36
CA GLU A 659 1.24 -29.31 -31.73
C GLU A 659 0.22 -28.44 -32.47
N LEU A 660 0.55 -28.05 -33.71
CA LEU A 660 -0.34 -27.26 -34.55
C LEU A 660 -1.53 -28.12 -35.00
N VAL A 661 -2.75 -27.77 -34.58
CA VAL A 661 -3.98 -28.46 -34.99
C VAL A 661 -4.58 -27.80 -36.24
N ALA A 662 -4.55 -26.48 -36.29
CA ALA A 662 -4.98 -25.71 -37.46
C ALA A 662 -4.30 -24.35 -37.52
N GLU A 663 -4.14 -23.87 -38.74
CA GLU A 663 -3.75 -22.50 -39.03
C GLU A 663 -4.82 -21.88 -39.93
N LEU A 664 -5.33 -20.73 -39.55
CA LEU A 664 -6.47 -20.07 -40.17
C LEU A 664 -6.02 -18.75 -40.79
N PRO A 665 -6.34 -18.48 -42.07
CA PRO A 665 -6.15 -17.14 -42.62
C PRO A 665 -7.05 -16.15 -41.88
N ALA A 666 -6.51 -14.98 -41.53
CA ALA A 666 -7.28 -13.97 -40.84
C ALA A 666 -7.89 -12.96 -41.82
N GLN A 667 -9.20 -12.74 -41.72
CA GLN A 667 -9.90 -11.73 -42.50
C GLN A 667 -9.81 -10.37 -41.81
N ASN A 668 -9.34 -9.35 -42.53
CA ASN A 668 -9.40 -7.97 -42.06
C ASN A 668 -10.85 -7.46 -42.21
N VAL A 669 -11.49 -7.11 -41.10
CA VAL A 669 -12.91 -6.67 -41.05
C VAL A 669 -13.08 -5.19 -40.76
N SER A 670 -12.07 -4.57 -40.17
CA SER A 670 -11.95 -3.13 -40.01
C SER A 670 -10.47 -2.78 -39.84
N PRO A 671 -10.04 -1.52 -40.02
CA PRO A 671 -8.62 -1.16 -39.99
C PRO A 671 -7.90 -1.73 -38.76
N GLY A 672 -6.95 -2.64 -39.02
CA GLY A 672 -6.15 -3.32 -38.00
C GLY A 672 -6.86 -4.44 -37.22
N ILE A 673 -8.12 -4.75 -37.49
CA ILE A 673 -8.87 -5.82 -36.81
C ILE A 673 -9.04 -7.02 -37.73
N TYR A 674 -8.56 -8.15 -37.24
CA TYR A 674 -8.50 -9.43 -37.95
C TYR A 674 -9.37 -10.46 -37.23
N GLN A 675 -10.06 -11.30 -37.99
CA GLN A 675 -10.88 -12.36 -37.43
C GLN A 675 -10.81 -13.67 -38.21
N ALA A 676 -11.10 -14.77 -37.52
CA ALA A 676 -11.34 -16.08 -38.10
C ALA A 676 -12.37 -16.87 -37.26
N ALA A 677 -13.02 -17.85 -37.88
CA ALA A 677 -13.99 -18.70 -37.20
C ALA A 677 -13.37 -20.02 -36.74
N ILE A 678 -13.60 -20.37 -35.47
CA ILE A 678 -13.47 -21.74 -34.99
C ILE A 678 -14.79 -22.46 -35.30
N THR A 679 -14.77 -23.32 -36.32
CA THR A 679 -15.96 -24.07 -36.73
C THR A 679 -16.20 -25.29 -35.84
N LYS A 680 -17.40 -25.89 -35.90
CA LYS A 680 -17.69 -27.14 -35.17
C LYS A 680 -16.77 -28.29 -35.60
N ASP A 681 -16.47 -28.39 -36.90
CA ASP A 681 -15.53 -29.39 -37.43
C ASP A 681 -14.11 -29.21 -36.87
N LEU A 682 -13.68 -27.96 -36.71
CA LEU A 682 -12.39 -27.66 -36.12
C LEU A 682 -12.36 -28.00 -34.62
N LEU A 683 -13.41 -27.66 -33.88
CA LEU A 683 -13.55 -28.09 -32.48
C LEU A 683 -13.52 -29.62 -32.36
N ASN A 684 -14.24 -30.34 -33.22
CA ASN A 684 -14.24 -31.81 -33.23
C ASN A 684 -12.84 -32.38 -33.50
N ARG A 685 -12.05 -31.73 -34.38
CA ARG A 685 -10.65 -32.12 -34.66
C ARG A 685 -9.70 -31.84 -33.49
N ILE A 686 -9.89 -30.72 -32.78
CA ILE A 686 -9.08 -30.36 -31.61
C ILE A 686 -9.39 -31.31 -30.44
N GLY A 687 -10.66 -31.69 -30.27
CA GLY A 687 -11.11 -32.51 -29.15
C GLY A 687 -11.09 -31.76 -27.82
N GLN A 688 -11.17 -32.50 -26.73
CA GLN A 688 -11.14 -31.96 -25.36
C GLN A 688 -9.69 -31.73 -24.93
N THR A 689 -9.25 -30.47 -24.84
CA THR A 689 -7.86 -30.17 -24.47
C THR A 689 -7.68 -28.75 -23.93
N VAL A 690 -6.66 -28.56 -23.09
CA VAL A 690 -6.12 -27.24 -22.75
C VAL A 690 -5.13 -26.88 -23.86
N GLY A 691 -5.52 -25.96 -24.73
CA GLY A 691 -4.76 -25.59 -25.91
C GLY A 691 -4.37 -24.12 -25.90
N THR A 692 -3.85 -23.64 -27.02
CA THR A 692 -3.56 -22.22 -27.21
C THR A 692 -4.14 -21.69 -28.51
N VAL A 693 -4.55 -20.42 -28.47
CA VAL A 693 -4.81 -19.58 -29.63
C VAL A 693 -3.62 -18.63 -29.77
N GLU A 694 -3.03 -18.58 -30.94
CA GLU A 694 -1.95 -17.66 -31.30
C GLU A 694 -2.39 -16.74 -32.43
N VAL A 695 -1.99 -15.48 -32.38
CA VAL A 695 -1.95 -14.61 -33.56
C VAL A 695 -0.54 -14.60 -34.10
N LEU A 696 -0.41 -14.92 -35.39
CA LEU A 696 0.84 -14.92 -36.12
C LEU A 696 0.92 -13.65 -36.97
N GLN A 697 2.02 -12.90 -36.83
CA GLN A 697 2.38 -11.79 -37.70
C GLN A 697 3.58 -12.21 -38.56
N ASP A 698 3.40 -12.21 -39.89
CA ASP A 698 4.40 -12.67 -40.86
C ASP A 698 4.95 -14.07 -40.55
N GLY A 699 4.06 -14.96 -40.08
CA GLY A 699 4.37 -16.35 -39.72
C GLY A 699 5.04 -16.54 -38.35
N ARG A 700 5.23 -15.46 -37.56
CA ARG A 700 5.80 -15.53 -36.21
C ARG A 700 4.73 -15.26 -35.16
N PRO A 701 4.69 -16.00 -34.03
CA PRO A 701 3.78 -15.70 -32.93
C PRO A 701 4.02 -14.29 -32.39
N ALA A 702 2.98 -13.47 -32.39
CA ALA A 702 3.00 -12.11 -31.84
C ALA A 702 2.29 -12.05 -30.48
N ASP A 703 1.26 -12.87 -30.28
CA ASP A 703 0.59 -13.06 -28.99
C ASP A 703 0.00 -14.47 -28.90
N ARG A 704 -0.16 -14.98 -27.68
CA ARG A 704 -0.63 -16.33 -27.38
C ARG A 704 -1.49 -16.32 -26.14
N LEU A 705 -2.65 -16.96 -26.21
CA LEU A 705 -3.54 -17.18 -25.08
C LEU A 705 -3.84 -18.65 -24.87
N LYS A 706 -3.77 -19.09 -23.62
CA LYS A 706 -4.25 -20.40 -23.18
C LYS A 706 -5.78 -20.42 -23.19
N VAL A 707 -6.37 -21.49 -23.71
CA VAL A 707 -7.83 -21.68 -23.80
C VAL A 707 -8.22 -23.14 -23.55
N PHE A 708 -9.48 -23.36 -23.21
CA PHE A 708 -10.06 -24.67 -22.95
C PHE A 708 -10.96 -25.08 -24.12
N PHE A 709 -10.51 -25.98 -25.00
CA PHE A 709 -11.30 -26.46 -26.13
C PHE A 709 -12.19 -27.64 -25.71
N ASN A 710 -13.49 -27.56 -25.98
CA ASN A 710 -14.50 -28.59 -25.65
C ASN A 710 -14.47 -29.07 -24.19
N MET A 711 -14.04 -28.20 -23.27
CA MET A 711 -14.01 -28.47 -21.84
C MET A 711 -15.02 -27.54 -21.17
N PRO A 712 -16.30 -27.91 -21.07
CA PRO A 712 -17.29 -27.09 -20.40
C PRO A 712 -16.93 -26.92 -18.92
N PHE A 713 -17.38 -25.82 -18.32
CA PHE A 713 -17.21 -25.62 -16.89
C PHE A 713 -18.05 -26.68 -16.16
N VAL A 714 -17.41 -27.43 -15.28
CA VAL A 714 -18.09 -28.35 -14.36
C VAL A 714 -18.12 -27.64 -13.02
N LYS A 715 -19.31 -27.25 -12.57
CA LYS A 715 -19.46 -26.68 -11.23
C LYS A 715 -19.07 -27.74 -10.22
N ALA A 716 -18.16 -27.40 -9.31
CA ALA A 716 -17.82 -28.28 -8.20
C ALA A 716 -19.09 -28.63 -7.38
N PRO A 717 -19.18 -29.84 -6.82
CA PRO A 717 -20.21 -30.18 -5.85
C PRO A 717 -20.28 -29.14 -4.71
N ALA A 718 -21.46 -28.91 -4.13
CA ALA A 718 -21.64 -27.83 -3.15
C ALA A 718 -20.78 -28.02 -1.89
N GLU A 719 -20.47 -29.27 -1.56
CA GLU A 719 -19.60 -29.66 -0.46
C GLU A 719 -18.12 -29.45 -0.75
N GLU A 720 -17.72 -29.35 -2.01
CA GLU A 720 -16.32 -29.30 -2.40
C GLU A 720 -15.81 -27.86 -2.36
N VAL A 721 -14.76 -27.63 -1.57
CA VAL A 721 -14.00 -26.38 -1.62
C VAL A 721 -13.05 -26.45 -2.80
N ASP A 722 -12.24 -27.51 -2.86
CA ASP A 722 -11.34 -27.78 -3.98
C ASP A 722 -10.72 -29.17 -3.95
N THR A 723 -10.62 -29.78 -5.13
CA THR A 723 -9.82 -30.98 -5.43
C THR A 723 -8.55 -30.64 -6.21
N PHE A 724 -8.36 -29.38 -6.59
CA PHE A 724 -7.23 -28.85 -7.38
C PHE A 724 -7.12 -29.39 -8.83
N GLU A 725 -7.92 -30.38 -9.21
CA GLU A 725 -7.91 -30.94 -10.56
C GLU A 725 -8.50 -30.01 -11.62
N SER A 726 -9.44 -29.15 -11.22
CA SER A 726 -10.14 -28.23 -12.13
C SER A 726 -9.24 -27.15 -12.73
N TYR A 727 -8.00 -27.04 -12.23
CA TYR A 727 -6.97 -26.14 -12.72
C TYR A 727 -6.08 -26.75 -13.78
N TYR A 728 -6.13 -28.07 -14.01
CA TYR A 728 -5.39 -28.77 -15.08
C TYR A 728 -3.88 -28.49 -15.08
N GLY A 729 -3.28 -28.38 -13.89
CA GLY A 729 -1.84 -28.07 -13.74
C GLY A 729 -1.48 -26.61 -13.97
N ASP A 730 -2.47 -25.73 -14.07
CA ASP A 730 -2.27 -24.32 -14.35
C ASP A 730 -2.32 -23.41 -13.11
N ASN A 731 -1.16 -22.89 -12.71
CA ASN A 731 -1.03 -22.01 -11.55
C ASN A 731 -1.71 -20.65 -11.72
N GLU A 732 -1.90 -20.14 -12.95
CA GLU A 732 -2.64 -18.89 -13.14
C GLU A 732 -4.12 -19.07 -12.81
N MET A 733 -4.69 -20.23 -13.17
CA MET A 733 -6.07 -20.53 -12.79
C MET A 733 -6.23 -20.70 -11.28
N LEU A 734 -5.26 -21.35 -10.63
CA LEU A 734 -5.24 -21.46 -9.17
C LEU A 734 -5.18 -20.06 -8.52
N LYS A 735 -4.23 -19.21 -8.96
CA LYS A 735 -4.09 -17.81 -8.49
C LYS A 735 -5.35 -16.99 -8.74
N GLY A 736 -6.07 -17.21 -9.84
CA GLY A 736 -7.34 -16.55 -10.12
C GLY A 736 -8.50 -17.05 -9.22
N ALA A 737 -8.37 -18.24 -8.64
CA ALA A 737 -9.41 -18.86 -7.85
C ALA A 737 -9.20 -18.74 -6.33
N TYR A 738 -8.02 -18.30 -5.91
CA TYR A 738 -7.64 -18.07 -4.51
C TYR A 738 -7.12 -16.65 -4.32
N SER A 739 -7.59 -15.97 -3.27
CA SER A 739 -6.93 -14.75 -2.79
C SER A 739 -5.80 -15.11 -1.83
N THR A 740 -4.73 -14.34 -1.85
CA THR A 740 -3.63 -14.46 -0.88
C THR A 740 -3.67 -13.31 0.10
N ASN A 741 -3.20 -13.55 1.32
CA ASN A 741 -3.08 -12.53 2.35
C ASN A 741 -1.87 -12.85 3.23
N CYS A 742 -1.01 -11.88 3.50
CA CYS A 742 0.16 -12.10 4.36
C CYS A 742 0.56 -10.84 5.13
N GLY A 743 1.23 -11.04 6.25
CA GLY A 743 1.78 -9.98 7.07
C GLY A 743 3.05 -9.37 6.44
N PRO A 744 3.48 -8.19 6.92
CA PRO A 744 4.65 -7.51 6.39
C PRO A 744 5.92 -8.37 6.43
N GLY A 745 6.66 -8.41 5.33
CA GLY A 745 7.88 -9.20 5.19
C GLY A 745 7.65 -10.71 5.02
N CYS A 746 6.39 -11.17 5.01
CA CYS A 746 6.03 -12.53 4.64
C CYS A 746 5.69 -12.64 3.15
N SER A 747 5.62 -13.86 2.65
CA SER A 747 5.05 -14.15 1.33
C SER A 747 4.27 -15.46 1.36
N ILE A 748 3.32 -15.60 0.45
CA ILE A 748 2.59 -16.84 0.19
C ILE A 748 2.48 -17.04 -1.31
N MET A 749 2.85 -18.23 -1.79
CA MET A 749 2.79 -18.58 -3.21
C MET A 749 2.05 -19.91 -3.38
N PRO A 750 0.71 -19.89 -3.54
CA PRO A 750 -0.02 -21.11 -3.84
C PRO A 750 0.35 -21.61 -5.24
N ALA A 751 0.74 -22.88 -5.33
CA ALA A 751 1.02 -23.56 -6.59
C ALA A 751 0.39 -24.96 -6.59
N LEU A 752 0.23 -25.53 -7.79
CA LEU A 752 -0.17 -26.91 -7.98
C LEU A 752 1.07 -27.79 -7.93
N THR A 753 1.00 -28.89 -7.17
CA THR A 753 2.03 -29.94 -7.18
C THR A 753 1.47 -31.24 -7.73
N VAL A 754 2.29 -31.96 -8.50
CA VAL A 754 1.99 -33.30 -9.02
C VAL A 754 2.83 -34.38 -8.36
N LYS A 755 3.70 -34.05 -7.39
CA LYS A 755 4.58 -35.05 -6.77
C LYS A 755 3.75 -36.01 -5.92
N PRO A 756 3.91 -37.34 -6.05
CA PRO A 756 3.06 -38.31 -5.38
C PRO A 756 3.03 -38.21 -3.86
N ASP A 757 4.09 -37.69 -3.24
CA ASP A 757 4.17 -37.51 -1.79
C ASP A 757 3.65 -36.14 -1.32
N GLU A 758 3.22 -35.27 -2.22
CA GLU A 758 2.76 -33.89 -1.95
C GLU A 758 1.26 -33.72 -2.24
N ARG A 759 0.52 -34.82 -2.43
CA ARG A 759 -0.93 -34.82 -2.72
C ARG A 759 -1.56 -36.17 -2.39
N GLN A 760 -2.88 -36.27 -2.48
CA GLN A 760 -3.64 -37.50 -2.27
C GLN A 760 -4.21 -38.04 -3.58
N GLY A 761 -3.72 -39.20 -4.03
CA GLY A 761 -4.27 -39.92 -5.18
C GLY A 761 -3.54 -39.65 -6.48
N GLU A 762 -4.26 -39.45 -7.59
CA GLU A 762 -3.75 -39.05 -8.91
C GLU A 762 -4.21 -37.63 -9.22
N GLY A 763 -3.38 -36.82 -9.90
CA GLY A 763 -3.70 -35.42 -10.22
C GLY A 763 -2.81 -34.38 -9.51
N HIS A 764 -3.42 -33.39 -8.85
CA HIS A 764 -2.78 -32.19 -8.29
C HIS A 764 -3.15 -31.98 -6.83
N GLY A 765 -2.22 -31.46 -6.05
CA GLY A 765 -2.49 -30.89 -4.72
C GLY A 765 -2.09 -29.41 -4.67
N LEU A 766 -2.48 -28.73 -3.60
CA LEU A 766 -1.99 -27.38 -3.30
C LEU A 766 -0.66 -27.45 -2.57
N ASP A 767 0.37 -26.90 -3.18
CA ASP A 767 1.59 -26.45 -2.51
C ASP A 767 1.34 -25.07 -1.90
N PHE A 768 1.23 -25.05 -0.57
CA PHE A 768 1.17 -23.85 0.24
C PHE A 768 2.61 -23.47 0.61
N HIS A 769 3.29 -22.77 -0.30
CA HIS A 769 4.64 -22.26 -0.08
C HIS A 769 4.60 -20.93 0.67
N TYR A 770 5.04 -20.92 1.92
CA TYR A 770 5.04 -19.73 2.76
C TYR A 770 6.45 -19.30 3.16
N LYS A 771 6.63 -17.98 3.26
CA LYS A 771 7.77 -17.37 3.95
C LYS A 771 7.25 -16.51 5.08
N LEU A 772 7.75 -16.75 6.28
CA LEU A 772 7.37 -16.05 7.50
C LEU A 772 8.58 -15.39 8.14
N VAL A 773 8.37 -14.18 8.66
CA VAL A 773 9.30 -13.46 9.54
C VAL A 773 8.71 -13.38 10.95
N LYS A 774 9.51 -12.98 11.95
CA LYS A 774 9.06 -12.83 13.35
C LYS A 774 7.70 -12.12 13.47
N GLY A 775 6.73 -12.81 14.07
CA GLY A 775 5.37 -12.27 14.28
C GLY A 775 4.50 -12.18 13.03
N GLY A 776 5.01 -12.63 11.89
CA GLY A 776 4.33 -12.60 10.60
C GLY A 776 3.36 -13.77 10.39
N TRP A 777 2.56 -13.66 9.33
CA TRP A 777 1.55 -14.64 8.94
C TRP A 777 1.38 -14.67 7.41
N ALA A 778 0.79 -15.74 6.90
CA ALA A 778 0.59 -16.00 5.48
C ALA A 778 -0.64 -16.89 5.30
N GLY A 779 -1.46 -16.66 4.27
CA GLY A 779 -2.67 -17.43 4.04
C GLY A 779 -3.22 -17.39 2.62
N VAL A 780 -4.02 -18.41 2.31
CA VAL A 780 -4.76 -18.56 1.05
C VAL A 780 -6.24 -18.69 1.36
N ILE A 781 -7.07 -18.02 0.57
CA ILE A 781 -8.50 -17.84 0.83
C ILE A 781 -9.26 -18.23 -0.43
N LYS A 782 -10.20 -19.16 -0.29
CA LYS A 782 -11.14 -19.56 -1.33
C LYS A 782 -12.51 -18.95 -1.05
N SER A 783 -12.88 -17.91 -1.79
CA SER A 783 -14.25 -17.40 -1.76
C SER A 783 -15.21 -18.39 -2.41
N MET A 784 -16.37 -18.59 -1.79
CA MET A 784 -17.41 -19.49 -2.25
C MET A 784 -18.80 -19.02 -1.79
N GLY A 785 -19.83 -19.77 -2.15
CA GLY A 785 -21.19 -19.56 -1.68
C GLY A 785 -21.87 -20.91 -1.62
N ALA A 786 -21.79 -21.57 -0.45
CA ALA A 786 -22.25 -22.94 -0.29
C ALA A 786 -23.15 -23.11 0.93
N ASP A 787 -24.10 -24.03 0.78
CA ASP A 787 -24.93 -24.54 1.87
C ASP A 787 -24.40 -25.91 2.28
N TRP A 788 -23.82 -25.97 3.47
CA TRP A 788 -23.29 -27.18 4.09
C TRP A 788 -24.21 -27.73 5.19
N SER A 789 -25.49 -27.34 5.23
CA SER A 789 -26.43 -27.77 6.29
C SER A 789 -26.62 -29.30 6.38
N SER A 790 -26.31 -30.04 5.31
CA SER A 790 -26.34 -31.50 5.28
C SER A 790 -25.05 -32.20 5.74
N TYR A 791 -24.06 -31.43 6.21
CA TYR A 791 -22.76 -31.90 6.67
C TYR A 791 -22.52 -31.47 8.11
N ASP A 792 -21.58 -32.13 8.79
CA ASP A 792 -21.25 -31.83 10.19
C ASP A 792 -19.75 -31.57 10.42
N ALA A 793 -18.93 -31.68 9.38
CA ALA A 793 -17.49 -31.51 9.44
C ALA A 793 -16.90 -31.02 8.10
N VAL A 794 -15.71 -30.44 8.16
CA VAL A 794 -14.82 -30.24 7.01
C VAL A 794 -13.69 -31.27 7.05
N GLN A 795 -13.33 -31.82 5.89
CA GLN A 795 -12.28 -32.79 5.72
C GLN A 795 -11.33 -32.35 4.61
N PHE A 796 -10.04 -32.59 4.81
CA PHE A 796 -9.00 -32.38 3.82
C PHE A 796 -7.80 -33.28 4.12
N TRP A 797 -7.01 -33.59 3.11
CA TRP A 797 -5.71 -34.21 3.27
C TRP A 797 -4.66 -33.13 3.52
N LEU A 798 -3.75 -33.40 4.45
CA LEU A 798 -2.67 -32.50 4.84
C LEU A 798 -1.37 -33.29 4.97
N LYS A 799 -0.32 -32.83 4.30
CA LYS A 799 1.07 -33.14 4.64
C LYS A 799 1.72 -31.92 5.27
N PRO A 800 1.99 -31.96 6.58
CA PRO A 800 2.67 -30.88 7.25
C PRO A 800 4.19 -30.92 7.05
N ASP A 801 4.85 -29.82 7.38
CA ASP A 801 6.24 -29.55 7.05
C ASP A 801 7.22 -29.77 8.22
N GLY A 802 6.69 -30.14 9.39
CA GLY A 802 7.45 -30.37 10.62
C GLY A 802 8.02 -29.11 11.26
N ARG A 803 7.68 -27.90 10.79
CA ARG A 803 8.21 -26.64 11.32
C ARG A 803 7.52 -26.19 12.61
N GLY A 804 6.36 -26.76 12.92
CA GLY A 804 5.61 -26.45 14.15
C GLY A 804 5.13 -25.00 14.22
N GLN A 805 5.01 -24.31 13.08
CA GLN A 805 4.41 -22.98 12.99
C GLN A 805 2.90 -23.06 13.25
N ARG A 806 2.26 -21.94 13.60
CA ARG A 806 0.83 -21.92 13.94
C ARG A 806 -0.03 -22.05 12.69
N PHE A 807 -0.37 -23.27 12.33
CA PHE A 807 -1.28 -23.57 11.24
C PHE A 807 -2.75 -23.55 11.71
N LEU A 808 -3.64 -22.90 10.95
CA LEU A 808 -5.08 -22.87 11.24
C LEU A 808 -5.90 -22.93 9.96
N ILE A 809 -7.12 -23.46 10.10
CA ILE A 809 -8.18 -23.34 9.12
C ILE A 809 -9.21 -22.32 9.62
N GLN A 810 -9.70 -21.49 8.71
CA GLN A 810 -10.71 -20.48 8.95
C GLN A 810 -11.87 -20.69 7.98
N ILE A 811 -13.10 -20.60 8.48
CA ILE A 811 -14.31 -20.65 7.66
C ILE A 811 -15.17 -19.45 8.03
N ASN A 812 -15.59 -18.70 7.03
CA ASN A 812 -16.46 -17.55 7.22
C ASN A 812 -17.91 -17.88 6.90
N THR A 813 -18.79 -17.51 7.83
CA THR A 813 -20.23 -17.66 7.70
C THR A 813 -20.92 -16.49 8.37
N ASP A 814 -21.97 -15.97 7.71
CA ASP A 814 -22.73 -14.79 8.13
C ASP A 814 -21.85 -13.56 8.49
N GLY A 815 -20.73 -13.37 7.79
CA GLY A 815 -19.82 -12.25 7.96
C GLY A 815 -18.83 -12.38 9.12
N GLU A 816 -18.77 -13.51 9.82
CA GLU A 816 -17.81 -13.79 10.89
C GLU A 816 -16.87 -14.95 10.52
N ASP A 817 -15.59 -14.80 10.87
CA ASP A 817 -14.57 -15.84 10.75
C ASP A 817 -14.60 -16.78 11.95
N PHE A 818 -14.65 -18.08 11.69
CA PHE A 818 -14.53 -19.12 12.68
C PHE A 818 -13.23 -19.92 12.46
N GLU A 819 -12.48 -20.17 13.52
CA GLU A 819 -11.14 -20.75 13.41
C GLU A 819 -10.98 -22.05 14.20
N VAL A 820 -10.16 -22.95 13.67
CA VAL A 820 -9.62 -24.11 14.39
C VAL A 820 -8.10 -24.10 14.27
N ASN A 821 -7.43 -24.13 15.40
CA ASN A 821 -5.98 -24.24 15.49
C ASN A 821 -5.53 -25.69 15.25
N LEU A 822 -4.58 -25.88 14.34
CA LEU A 822 -4.02 -27.16 13.91
C LEU A 822 -2.49 -27.23 14.12
N THR A 823 -1.93 -26.37 14.98
CA THR A 823 -0.48 -26.28 15.24
C THR A 823 0.15 -27.62 15.61
N ASP A 824 -0.55 -28.46 16.37
CA ASP A 824 -0.04 -29.78 16.76
C ASP A 824 0.24 -30.67 15.53
N LEU A 825 -0.50 -30.49 14.43
CA LEU A 825 -0.27 -31.20 13.18
C LEU A 825 0.95 -30.65 12.43
N ALA A 826 1.15 -29.33 12.45
CA ALA A 826 2.26 -28.65 11.77
C ALA A 826 3.64 -29.05 12.33
N GLY A 827 3.71 -29.56 13.56
CA GLY A 827 4.94 -30.13 14.13
C GLY A 827 5.32 -31.52 13.60
N THR A 828 4.48 -32.12 12.75
CA THR A 828 4.70 -33.47 12.18
C THR A 828 4.99 -33.39 10.67
N THR A 829 5.45 -34.49 10.07
CA THR A 829 5.70 -34.56 8.61
C THR A 829 4.89 -35.65 7.90
N ALA A 830 4.13 -36.44 8.68
CA ALA A 830 3.37 -37.55 8.14
C ALA A 830 2.07 -37.04 7.48
N PRO A 831 1.79 -37.42 6.22
CA PRO A 831 0.54 -37.08 5.58
C PRO A 831 -0.64 -37.75 6.30
N GLN A 832 -1.74 -37.01 6.43
CA GLN A 832 -2.92 -37.49 7.15
C GLN A 832 -4.21 -36.85 6.62
N LEU A 833 -5.31 -37.59 6.79
CA LEU A 833 -6.65 -37.08 6.52
C LEU A 833 -7.17 -36.38 7.78
N VAL A 834 -7.40 -35.07 7.69
CA VAL A 834 -7.87 -34.23 8.79
C VAL A 834 -9.38 -34.08 8.65
N THR A 835 -10.14 -34.40 9.70
CA THR A 835 -11.60 -34.18 9.76
C THR A 835 -11.93 -33.35 10.99
N ILE A 836 -12.57 -32.21 10.78
CA ILE A 836 -12.84 -31.21 11.81
C ILE A 836 -14.35 -30.99 11.89
N PRO A 837 -15.01 -31.46 12.97
CA PRO A 837 -16.42 -31.17 13.21
C PRO A 837 -16.68 -29.67 13.28
N PHE A 838 -17.80 -29.20 12.71
CA PHE A 838 -18.23 -27.80 12.76
C PHE A 838 -18.36 -27.29 14.20
N SER A 839 -18.65 -28.18 15.16
CA SER A 839 -18.70 -27.84 16.59
C SER A 839 -17.36 -27.41 17.20
N ARG A 840 -16.23 -27.64 16.51
CA ARG A 840 -14.90 -27.17 16.96
C ARG A 840 -14.58 -25.74 16.53
N PHE A 841 -15.30 -25.21 15.54
CA PHE A 841 -15.05 -23.88 15.00
C PHE A 841 -15.51 -22.81 15.99
N GLN A 842 -14.59 -21.94 16.38
CA GLN A 842 -14.84 -20.85 17.33
C GLN A 842 -14.85 -19.52 16.60
N GLY A 843 -15.96 -18.79 16.72
CA GLY A 843 -16.12 -17.48 16.10
C GLY A 843 -15.24 -16.45 16.79
N LYS A 844 -14.56 -15.59 16.01
CA LYS A 844 -13.71 -14.51 16.55
C LYS A 844 -14.46 -13.52 17.43
N ASN A 845 -15.75 -13.34 17.18
CA ASN A 845 -16.64 -12.41 17.88
C ASN A 845 -17.68 -13.13 18.76
N GLY A 846 -17.52 -14.45 18.94
CA GLY A 846 -18.44 -15.28 19.73
C GLY A 846 -19.74 -15.63 19.03
N GLY A 847 -19.80 -15.52 17.69
CA GLY A 847 -20.97 -15.92 16.90
C GLY A 847 -21.23 -17.43 16.89
N GLN A 848 -22.35 -17.82 16.29
CA GLN A 848 -22.72 -19.22 16.11
C GLN A 848 -22.39 -19.67 14.69
N PHE A 849 -21.69 -20.80 14.57
CA PHE A 849 -21.34 -21.36 13.26
C PHE A 849 -22.61 -21.77 12.51
N ASN A 850 -22.87 -21.13 11.36
CA ASN A 850 -23.99 -21.43 10.49
C ASN A 850 -23.51 -22.17 9.23
N PRO A 851 -23.76 -23.48 9.08
CA PRO A 851 -23.32 -24.22 7.91
C PRO A 851 -24.09 -23.86 6.63
N ALA A 852 -25.23 -23.16 6.71
CA ALA A 852 -26.03 -22.85 5.53
C ALA A 852 -25.40 -21.77 4.62
N HIS A 853 -24.54 -20.92 5.18
CA HIS A 853 -24.08 -19.68 4.54
C HIS A 853 -22.55 -19.60 4.51
N ILE A 854 -21.88 -20.58 3.91
CA ILE A 854 -20.41 -20.59 3.80
C ILE A 854 -19.95 -19.61 2.73
N GLN A 855 -19.20 -18.59 3.13
CA GLN A 855 -18.75 -17.50 2.27
C GLN A 855 -17.28 -17.67 1.82
N HIS A 856 -16.42 -18.20 2.67
CA HIS A 856 -15.06 -18.58 2.26
C HIS A 856 -14.45 -19.62 3.20
N VAL A 857 -13.44 -20.32 2.70
CA VAL A 857 -12.57 -21.21 3.47
C VAL A 857 -11.12 -20.77 3.25
N ALA A 858 -10.35 -20.66 4.33
CA ALA A 858 -8.98 -20.19 4.28
C ALA A 858 -8.05 -21.05 5.14
N PHE A 859 -6.80 -21.15 4.70
CA PHE A 859 -5.71 -21.73 5.47
C PHE A 859 -4.68 -20.65 5.78
N TYR A 860 -4.24 -20.58 7.03
CA TYR A 860 -3.23 -19.63 7.48
C TYR A 860 -2.10 -20.33 8.23
N CYS A 861 -0.89 -19.82 8.06
CA CYS A 861 0.26 -20.15 8.86
C CYS A 861 0.79 -18.87 9.53
N ASN A 862 0.96 -18.89 10.85
CA ASN A 862 1.51 -17.79 11.62
C ASN A 862 2.81 -18.21 12.32
N THR A 863 3.68 -17.23 12.54
CA THR A 863 4.99 -17.49 13.10
C THR A 863 4.91 -17.94 14.57
N ILE A 864 5.62 -19.01 14.91
CA ILE A 864 6.00 -19.40 16.26
C ILE A 864 7.52 -19.34 16.34
N GLY A 865 8.04 -18.47 17.21
CA GLY A 865 9.48 -18.25 17.38
C GLY A 865 9.96 -16.94 16.74
N GLU A 866 11.28 -16.79 16.70
CA GLU A 866 11.97 -15.58 16.22
C GLU A 866 12.58 -15.77 14.83
N ASP A 867 12.90 -17.00 14.44
CA ASP A 867 13.62 -17.31 13.20
C ASP A 867 12.70 -17.24 11.97
N PRO A 868 13.17 -16.65 10.85
CA PRO A 868 12.45 -16.74 9.60
C PRO A 868 12.27 -18.19 9.13
N VAL A 869 11.12 -18.48 8.54
CA VAL A 869 10.78 -19.83 8.04
C VAL A 869 10.37 -19.72 6.58
N ASP A 870 10.99 -20.52 5.72
CA ASP A 870 10.65 -20.69 4.31
C ASP A 870 10.35 -22.18 4.10
N SER A 871 9.08 -22.52 3.88
CA SER A 871 8.60 -23.91 3.96
C SER A 871 7.26 -24.14 3.27
N HIS A 872 6.84 -25.40 3.16
CA HIS A 872 5.72 -25.85 2.32
C HIS A 872 4.77 -26.78 3.07
N PHE A 873 3.49 -26.41 3.18
CA PHE A 873 2.43 -27.39 3.49
C PHE A 873 1.84 -27.93 2.19
N TYR A 874 1.35 -29.16 2.20
CA TYR A 874 0.58 -29.68 1.07
C TYR A 874 -0.83 -30.05 1.50
N ILE A 875 -1.81 -29.51 0.77
CA ILE A 875 -3.24 -29.64 1.09
C ILE A 875 -3.95 -30.21 -0.14
N ASP A 876 -4.89 -31.12 0.08
CA ASP A 876 -5.65 -31.74 -1.02
C ASP A 876 -7.07 -32.13 -0.58
N ASN A 877 -7.98 -32.29 -1.54
CA ASN A 877 -9.35 -32.81 -1.36
C ASN A 877 -10.13 -32.13 -0.22
N VAL A 878 -10.25 -30.80 -0.27
CA VAL A 878 -10.93 -30.00 0.76
C VAL A 878 -12.44 -30.01 0.52
N LYS A 879 -13.22 -30.54 1.46
CA LYS A 879 -14.68 -30.69 1.32
C LYS A 879 -15.42 -30.82 2.65
N ALA A 880 -16.71 -30.52 2.65
CA ALA A 880 -17.61 -30.85 3.74
C ALA A 880 -18.00 -32.33 3.71
N VAL A 881 -18.11 -32.96 4.87
CA VAL A 881 -18.44 -34.38 5.05
C VAL A 881 -19.37 -34.59 6.26
N ASN A 882 -19.96 -35.79 6.33
CA ASN A 882 -20.62 -36.28 7.54
C ASN A 882 -19.63 -37.19 8.29
N SER A 883 -19.12 -36.72 9.43
CA SER A 883 -18.08 -37.36 10.25
C SER A 883 -18.49 -38.68 10.89
N ALA A 884 -19.79 -39.01 10.88
CA ALA A 884 -20.34 -40.26 11.39
C ALA A 884 -20.51 -41.37 10.32
N ARG A 885 -19.95 -41.22 9.11
CA ARG A 885 -20.02 -42.22 8.02
C ARG A 885 -18.66 -42.69 7.55
#